data_AF-A0ABD2QAM2-F1
#
_entry.id   AF-A0ABD2QAM2-F1
#
_cell.length_a   1.000
_cell.length_b   1.000
_cell.length_c   1.000
_cell.angle_alpha   90.00
_cell.angle_beta   90.00
_cell.angle_gamma   90.00
#
_symmetry.space_group_name_H-M   'P 1'
#
loop_
_entity.id
_entity.type
_entity.pdbx_description
1 polymer ?
#
loop_
_entity_poly.entity_id
_entity_poly.type
_entity_poly.pdbx_seq_one_letter_code
_entity_poly.pdbx_strand_id
1 'polypeptide(L)'
;MPNFNFRHRKKNLKILNKKRKAGITCEGTVFEQFVCATDIRWCYYSETQNILGQTFDICVLQDFEALTPNTLARTIETVSGGGLVIFLLKTMDSLRQLCTMAMDVHSRYRTDSHQEVVGRFNERFLLSLSSHPNCLVLDDRWRVLPISKRVLSALKPVPTSTSSEDEKLAELHKLKISLTEDGSPFAPLINICITLDQAKCLLQACASLATIQRHLQSSRKREKPLMSETQLNNIETLLHLHQRDSKSAVVLTTAARGRGKSASLGLALAAAVEAGLPNMNVTAPSPENVTTLFDFLIRGLKALDYEEHIDFHVMRALHQKNIVSAIEVVKRSYRQTICYVNPWDASQDSHLDLVCIDEAAAIPLPLVKRLISKNPRLVFLASTINGYEGTGRSLSLKLMQELREICPLAPESKMLNKSEDKPAGQNLNSLNASRVLYECELEDAIRYANGDATERWLNQLLCLDCCESLRAASSNGIFPPPDLCNLYYVNRDTLFAYHSATETFLRRLMALYVSGHYKNSPNDLQMLSDAPAHHIFCLLAPYEKESGHVPEVLCVVQVCFEGSITRDMVQRSLSRGLRPSGDLIPWTISQQFCSGDFGTLSGARIVRIATHPDYQSMGYGGRALKLLEQYFSGQIPLEKDLPKRKEEQSTEQVVPGADGSDQEQNDSDIDQPIEAELENGFAKKRKLKEDQEEEEAPILTEKFLAKKTESLPPLLSRLSERPAEKLHYLGVAFGATPSLIRFWKRAAYIPVYLRQSV
;
A
#
# COMPACT_ATOMS: atom_id res chain seq x y z
N MET A 1 15.59 -33.32 -7.52
CA MET A 1 16.57 -33.03 -6.43
C MET A 1 15.90 -33.15 -5.04
N PRO A 2 15.64 -34.36 -4.48
CA PRO A 2 14.71 -34.47 -3.34
C PRO A 2 15.30 -34.30 -1.92
N ASN A 3 16.63 -34.35 -1.75
CA ASN A 3 17.26 -34.60 -0.43
C ASN A 3 18.18 -33.48 0.10
N PHE A 4 18.18 -32.28 -0.50
CA PHE A 4 18.95 -31.13 0.01
C PHE A 4 18.08 -30.29 0.94
N ASN A 5 18.49 -30.10 2.20
CA ASN A 5 17.68 -29.37 3.18
C ASN A 5 18.20 -27.93 3.29
N PHE A 6 17.60 -27.02 2.52
CA PHE A 6 18.05 -25.66 2.30
C PHE A 6 18.41 -24.88 3.59
N ARG A 7 17.63 -25.06 4.67
CA ARG A 7 17.85 -24.36 5.97
C ARG A 7 19.09 -24.81 6.75
N HIS A 8 19.73 -25.94 6.44
CA HIS A 8 20.79 -26.51 7.28
C HIS A 8 22.14 -26.71 6.57
N ARG A 9 22.91 -25.62 6.41
CA ARG A 9 24.30 -25.62 5.89
C ARG A 9 25.17 -26.76 6.45
N LYS A 10 25.18 -26.96 7.78
CA LYS A 10 25.92 -28.05 8.45
C LYS A 10 25.42 -29.47 8.08
N LYS A 11 24.13 -29.65 7.79
CA LYS A 11 23.56 -30.94 7.35
C LYS A 11 23.87 -31.20 5.88
N ASN A 12 23.78 -30.18 5.04
CA ASN A 12 24.11 -30.25 3.62
C ASN A 12 25.59 -30.57 3.40
N LEU A 13 26.51 -29.91 4.12
CA LEU A 13 27.94 -30.26 4.14
C LEU A 13 28.19 -31.72 4.54
N LYS A 14 27.46 -32.26 5.55
CA LYS A 14 27.55 -33.68 5.92
C LYS A 14 27.04 -34.62 4.82
N ILE A 15 25.96 -34.26 4.12
CA ILE A 15 25.42 -35.03 2.99
C ILE A 15 26.41 -35.02 1.81
N LEU A 16 26.96 -33.86 1.46
CA LEU A 16 27.92 -33.69 0.37
C LEU A 16 29.23 -34.46 0.66
N ASN A 17 29.73 -34.40 1.90
CA ASN A 17 30.85 -35.22 2.35
C ASN A 17 30.52 -36.73 2.36
N LYS A 18 29.26 -37.13 2.62
CA LYS A 18 28.82 -38.53 2.48
C LYS A 18 28.79 -38.99 1.02
N LYS A 19 28.31 -38.15 0.08
CA LYS A 19 28.35 -38.42 -1.37
C LYS A 19 29.80 -38.60 -1.87
N ARG A 20 30.71 -37.71 -1.45
CA ARG A 20 32.16 -37.81 -1.74
C ARG A 20 32.76 -39.11 -1.19
N LYS A 21 32.51 -39.45 0.08
CA LYS A 21 32.98 -40.72 0.68
C LYS A 21 32.39 -41.97 0.02
N ALA A 22 31.23 -41.87 -0.62
CA ALA A 22 30.61 -42.96 -1.37
C ALA A 22 31.11 -43.05 -2.83
N GLY A 23 32.01 -42.16 -3.27
CA GLY A 23 32.55 -42.15 -4.65
C GLY A 23 31.57 -41.69 -5.72
N ILE A 24 30.39 -41.17 -5.36
CA ILE A 24 29.30 -40.86 -6.31
C ILE A 24 29.56 -39.54 -7.07
N THR A 25 30.26 -38.59 -6.45
CA THR A 25 30.60 -37.28 -7.05
C THR A 25 31.93 -36.76 -6.49
N CYS A 26 32.87 -36.43 -7.38
CA CYS A 26 34.15 -35.81 -7.00
C CYS A 26 33.94 -34.36 -6.51
N GLU A 27 33.19 -33.57 -7.29
CA GLU A 27 32.85 -32.18 -6.99
C GLU A 27 31.33 -32.02 -6.83
N GLY A 28 30.91 -31.14 -5.91
CA GLY A 28 29.51 -30.73 -5.80
C GLY A 28 29.15 -29.78 -6.93
N THR A 29 27.88 -29.71 -7.32
CA THR A 29 27.45 -28.79 -8.38
C THR A 29 27.73 -27.33 -7.99
N VAL A 30 27.92 -26.44 -8.97
CA VAL A 30 28.16 -25.00 -8.72
C VAL A 30 27.10 -24.41 -7.80
N PHE A 31 25.84 -24.85 -7.92
CA PHE A 31 24.75 -24.45 -7.02
C PHE A 31 24.89 -25.01 -5.60
N GLU A 32 25.25 -26.29 -5.41
CA GLU A 32 25.54 -26.84 -4.07
C GLU A 32 26.72 -26.11 -3.40
N GLN A 33 27.73 -25.71 -4.18
CA GLN A 33 28.87 -24.92 -3.71
C GLN A 33 28.43 -23.49 -3.31
N PHE A 34 27.68 -22.80 -4.17
CA PHE A 34 27.12 -21.47 -3.90
C PHE A 34 26.33 -21.44 -2.58
N VAL A 35 25.34 -22.32 -2.43
CA VAL A 35 24.51 -22.41 -1.21
C VAL A 35 25.30 -22.77 0.06
N CYS A 36 26.47 -23.41 -0.08
CA CYS A 36 27.36 -23.70 1.04
C CYS A 36 28.38 -22.60 1.33
N ALA A 37 28.62 -21.68 0.40
CA ALA A 37 29.61 -20.61 0.51
C ALA A 37 28.98 -19.28 0.99
N THR A 38 27.89 -18.85 0.35
CA THR A 38 27.22 -17.58 0.63
C THR A 38 26.38 -17.62 1.90
N ASP A 39 26.06 -16.45 2.46
CA ASP A 39 25.10 -16.31 3.55
C ASP A 39 23.70 -16.05 2.97
N ILE A 40 22.79 -17.00 3.15
CA ILE A 40 21.45 -16.97 2.55
C ILE A 40 20.39 -17.00 3.65
N ARG A 41 19.60 -15.93 3.71
CA ARG A 41 18.45 -15.81 4.62
C ARG A 41 17.21 -16.50 4.04
N TRP A 42 16.97 -17.75 4.41
CA TRP A 42 15.77 -18.50 4.00
C TRP A 42 14.52 -18.02 4.77
N CYS A 43 13.55 -17.46 4.04
CA CYS A 43 12.27 -16.97 4.57
C CYS A 43 11.10 -17.63 3.83
N TYR A 44 10.02 -18.01 4.53
CA TYR A 44 8.76 -18.39 3.87
C TYR A 44 7.93 -17.15 3.56
N TYR A 45 7.06 -17.18 2.54
CA TYR A 45 6.18 -16.05 2.19
C TYR A 45 5.30 -15.57 3.36
N SER A 46 4.85 -16.51 4.20
CA SER A 46 4.11 -16.25 5.44
C SER A 46 4.93 -15.61 6.57
N GLU A 47 6.26 -15.64 6.47
CA GLU A 47 7.23 -15.11 7.45
C GLU A 47 7.85 -13.77 6.99
N THR A 48 7.38 -13.19 5.88
CA THR A 48 7.97 -11.97 5.24
C THR A 48 7.95 -10.70 6.10
N GLN A 49 7.22 -10.67 7.22
CA GLN A 49 7.36 -9.62 8.23
C GLN A 49 8.72 -9.69 8.97
N ASN A 50 9.35 -10.85 9.07
CA ASN A 50 10.60 -11.06 9.83
C ASN A 50 11.86 -10.54 9.12
N ILE A 51 11.75 -10.15 7.85
CA ILE A 51 12.82 -9.52 7.07
C ILE A 51 12.70 -7.98 7.05
N LEU A 52 11.64 -7.43 7.63
CA LEU A 52 11.49 -5.97 7.74
C LEU A 52 12.59 -5.39 8.62
N GLY A 53 13.11 -4.23 8.21
CA GLY A 53 14.26 -3.59 8.86
C GLY A 53 15.63 -4.12 8.44
N GLN A 54 15.71 -5.27 7.75
CA GLN A 54 16.94 -5.77 7.13
C GLN A 54 17.07 -5.28 5.67
N THR A 55 18.28 -5.40 5.12
CA THR A 55 18.64 -5.04 3.74
C THR A 55 19.42 -6.18 3.10
N PHE A 56 19.15 -6.48 1.83
CA PHE A 56 19.80 -7.56 1.08
C PHE A 56 20.19 -7.07 -0.32
N ASP A 57 21.29 -7.57 -0.88
CA ASP A 57 21.72 -7.18 -2.22
C ASP A 57 21.05 -8.00 -3.33
N ILE A 58 20.60 -9.21 -3.02
CA ILE A 58 19.92 -10.10 -3.97
C ILE A 58 18.68 -10.71 -3.31
N CYS A 59 17.53 -10.58 -3.95
CA CYS A 59 16.29 -11.25 -3.57
C CYS A 59 15.89 -12.26 -4.65
N VAL A 60 15.78 -13.54 -4.28
CA VAL A 60 15.31 -14.61 -5.18
C VAL A 60 13.94 -15.09 -4.74
N LEU A 61 12.95 -15.02 -5.64
CA LEU A 61 11.57 -15.44 -5.42
C LEU A 61 11.30 -16.68 -6.26
N GLN A 62 11.08 -17.82 -5.60
CA GLN A 62 11.06 -19.13 -6.26
C GLN A 62 9.69 -19.51 -6.86
N ASP A 63 8.60 -19.18 -6.17
CA ASP A 63 7.27 -19.71 -6.45
C ASP A 63 6.33 -18.55 -6.78
N PHE A 64 6.19 -18.25 -8.07
CA PHE A 64 5.32 -17.17 -8.55
C PHE A 64 3.84 -17.39 -8.19
N GLU A 65 3.39 -18.65 -8.15
CA GLU A 65 2.03 -19.07 -7.73
C GLU A 65 1.62 -18.58 -6.33
N ALA A 66 2.59 -18.43 -5.42
CA ALA A 66 2.36 -18.03 -4.03
C ALA A 66 2.56 -16.52 -3.77
N LEU A 67 2.97 -15.76 -4.79
CA LEU A 67 3.37 -14.36 -4.65
C LEU A 67 2.14 -13.44 -4.51
N THR A 68 1.97 -12.82 -3.35
CA THR A 68 0.94 -11.79 -3.13
C THR A 68 1.51 -10.38 -3.38
N PRO A 69 0.68 -9.38 -3.73
CA PRO A 69 1.09 -7.97 -3.81
C PRO A 69 1.83 -7.47 -2.57
N ASN A 70 1.39 -7.88 -1.37
CA ASN A 70 2.01 -7.48 -0.11
C ASN A 70 3.37 -8.16 0.10
N THR A 71 3.54 -9.44 -0.26
CA THR A 71 4.84 -10.12 -0.18
C THR A 71 5.82 -9.54 -1.19
N LEU A 72 5.36 -9.24 -2.40
CA LEU A 72 6.14 -8.60 -3.46
C LEU A 72 6.67 -7.23 -2.99
N ALA A 73 5.79 -6.39 -2.43
CA ALA A 73 6.17 -5.09 -1.91
C ALA A 73 7.20 -5.20 -0.76
N ARG A 74 7.02 -6.15 0.17
CA ARG A 74 7.97 -6.42 1.26
C ARG A 74 9.35 -6.81 0.75
N THR A 75 9.42 -7.73 -0.22
CA THR A 75 10.70 -8.27 -0.68
C THR A 75 11.48 -7.28 -1.54
N ILE A 76 10.81 -6.55 -2.43
CA ILE A 76 11.49 -5.54 -3.27
C ILE A 76 11.99 -4.38 -2.41
N GLU A 77 11.22 -3.90 -1.44
CA GLU A 77 11.62 -2.79 -0.56
C GLU A 77 12.87 -3.13 0.29
N THR A 78 13.14 -4.41 0.56
CA THR A 78 14.36 -4.83 1.30
C THR A 78 15.64 -4.86 0.45
N VAL A 79 15.56 -4.66 -0.87
CA VAL A 79 16.74 -4.70 -1.75
C VAL A 79 17.49 -3.37 -1.75
N SER A 80 18.83 -3.44 -1.72
CA SER A 80 19.74 -2.28 -1.80
C SER A 80 19.89 -1.76 -3.25
N GLY A 81 20.29 -0.50 -3.40
CA GLY A 81 20.61 0.10 -4.69
C GLY A 81 21.77 -0.62 -5.37
N GLY A 82 21.61 -0.96 -6.65
CA GLY A 82 22.54 -1.83 -7.38
C GLY A 82 22.31 -3.34 -7.16
N GLY A 83 21.37 -3.71 -6.29
CA GLY A 83 20.95 -5.09 -6.08
C GLY A 83 20.06 -5.66 -7.19
N LEU A 84 19.72 -6.96 -7.06
CA LEU A 84 18.93 -7.71 -8.05
C LEU A 84 17.70 -8.39 -7.42
N VAL A 85 16.55 -8.22 -8.07
CA VAL A 85 15.32 -8.99 -7.80
C VAL A 85 15.16 -10.03 -8.90
N ILE A 86 15.20 -11.31 -8.54
CA ILE A 86 15.08 -12.44 -9.47
C ILE A 86 13.78 -13.17 -9.20
N PHE A 87 12.89 -13.21 -10.19
CA PHE A 87 11.73 -14.09 -10.22
C PHE A 87 12.11 -15.37 -10.94
N LEU A 88 11.99 -16.52 -10.27
CA LEU A 88 12.05 -17.81 -10.93
C LEU A 88 10.64 -18.18 -11.39
N LEU A 89 10.51 -18.45 -12.68
CA LEU A 89 9.31 -19.02 -13.27
C LEU A 89 9.56 -20.51 -13.47
N LYS A 90 8.55 -21.33 -13.23
CA LYS A 90 8.58 -22.75 -13.58
C LYS A 90 8.68 -22.89 -15.10
N THR A 91 9.35 -23.92 -15.60
CA THR A 91 9.44 -24.22 -17.03
C THR A 91 8.04 -24.44 -17.63
N MET A 92 7.55 -23.50 -18.44
CA MET A 92 6.24 -23.52 -19.13
C MET A 92 6.46 -23.47 -20.65
N ASP A 93 5.52 -23.98 -21.43
CA ASP A 93 5.63 -24.02 -22.90
C ASP A 93 5.13 -22.72 -23.59
N SER A 94 4.33 -21.91 -22.91
CA SER A 94 3.82 -20.61 -23.41
C SER A 94 3.63 -19.62 -22.28
N LEU A 95 3.86 -18.33 -22.55
CA LEU A 95 3.67 -17.26 -21.57
C LEU A 95 2.18 -17.01 -21.25
N ARG A 96 1.25 -17.48 -22.09
CA ARG A 96 -0.19 -17.44 -21.80
C ARG A 96 -0.57 -18.27 -20.58
N GLN A 97 0.18 -19.34 -20.31
CA GLN A 97 -0.04 -20.23 -19.16
C GLN A 97 0.23 -19.52 -17.81
N LEU A 98 1.08 -18.48 -17.80
CA LEU A 98 1.32 -17.65 -16.62
C LEU A 98 0.12 -16.75 -16.28
N CYS A 99 -0.59 -16.24 -17.29
CA CYS A 99 -1.80 -15.42 -17.08
C CYS A 99 -2.98 -16.26 -16.53
N THR A 100 -3.12 -17.51 -16.96
CA THR A 100 -4.19 -18.43 -16.53
C THR A 100 -3.83 -19.25 -15.29
N MET A 101 -2.64 -19.01 -14.71
CA MET A 101 -2.13 -19.75 -13.56
C MET A 101 -2.98 -19.49 -12.31
N ALA A 102 -3.51 -20.57 -11.71
CA ALA A 102 -4.18 -20.49 -10.43
C ALA A 102 -3.14 -20.28 -9.31
N MET A 103 -3.37 -19.30 -8.45
CA MET A 103 -2.50 -18.97 -7.32
C MET A 103 -3.01 -19.60 -6.03
N ASP A 104 -2.14 -19.84 -5.06
CA ASP A 104 -2.54 -20.38 -3.74
C ASP A 104 -3.61 -19.50 -3.06
N VAL A 105 -3.54 -18.18 -3.29
CA VAL A 105 -4.51 -17.20 -2.77
C VAL A 105 -5.91 -17.42 -3.34
N HIS A 106 -6.03 -17.94 -4.57
CA HIS A 106 -7.32 -18.17 -5.22
C HIS A 106 -8.19 -19.18 -4.46
N SER A 107 -7.59 -20.07 -3.69
CA SER A 107 -8.32 -20.95 -2.74
C SER A 107 -9.19 -20.19 -1.74
N ARG A 108 -8.86 -18.93 -1.42
CA ARG A 108 -9.61 -18.05 -0.51
C ARG A 108 -10.69 -17.22 -1.22
N TYR A 109 -10.59 -17.10 -2.55
CA TYR A 109 -11.50 -16.31 -3.39
C TYR A 109 -12.61 -17.15 -4.03
N ARG A 110 -12.46 -18.48 -4.04
CA ARG A 110 -13.52 -19.42 -4.41
C ARG A 110 -14.61 -19.41 -3.34
N THR A 111 -15.83 -19.09 -3.74
CA THR A 111 -17.04 -19.39 -2.97
C THR A 111 -17.66 -20.68 -3.51
N ASP A 112 -18.63 -21.26 -2.79
CA ASP A 112 -19.34 -22.45 -3.29
C ASP A 112 -20.13 -22.15 -4.57
N SER A 113 -20.62 -20.91 -4.70
CA SER A 113 -21.33 -20.38 -5.87
C SER A 113 -20.41 -20.01 -7.04
N HIS A 114 -19.16 -19.60 -6.79
CA HIS A 114 -18.23 -19.14 -7.81
C HIS A 114 -16.82 -19.73 -7.59
N GLN A 115 -16.54 -20.84 -8.26
CA GLN A 115 -15.26 -21.56 -8.18
C GLN A 115 -14.23 -21.14 -9.25
N GLU A 116 -14.69 -20.55 -10.36
CA GLU A 116 -13.83 -20.08 -11.44
C GLU A 116 -13.19 -18.73 -11.08
N VAL A 117 -11.87 -18.72 -10.97
CA VAL A 117 -11.07 -17.53 -10.64
C VAL A 117 -10.23 -17.17 -11.87
N VAL A 118 -10.25 -15.89 -12.26
CA VAL A 118 -9.54 -15.39 -13.43
C VAL A 118 -8.34 -14.55 -12.96
N GLY A 119 -7.12 -14.93 -13.36
CA GLY A 119 -5.86 -14.31 -12.96
C GLY A 119 -5.59 -12.92 -13.55
N ARG A 120 -6.51 -11.96 -13.37
CA ARG A 120 -6.41 -10.59 -13.91
C ARG A 120 -5.20 -9.84 -13.36
N PHE A 121 -4.85 -10.05 -12.09
CA PHE A 121 -3.64 -9.46 -11.52
C PHE A 121 -2.36 -9.92 -12.24
N ASN A 122 -2.30 -11.20 -12.64
CA ASN A 122 -1.13 -11.78 -13.32
C ASN A 122 -0.97 -11.26 -14.75
N GLU A 123 -2.08 -11.12 -15.49
CA GLU A 123 -2.08 -10.48 -16.82
C GLU A 123 -1.56 -9.02 -16.73
N ARG A 124 -2.07 -8.24 -15.75
CA ARG A 124 -1.60 -6.87 -15.48
C ARG A 124 -0.14 -6.82 -15.05
N PHE A 125 0.30 -7.75 -14.20
CA PHE A 125 1.67 -7.83 -13.72
C PHE A 125 2.66 -8.04 -14.89
N LEU A 126 2.40 -9.02 -15.75
CA LEU A 126 3.26 -9.31 -16.92
C LEU A 126 3.28 -8.15 -17.93
N LEU A 127 2.12 -7.52 -18.18
CA LEU A 127 2.05 -6.31 -18.98
C LEU A 127 2.89 -5.18 -18.38
N SER A 128 2.84 -4.99 -17.06
CA SER A 128 3.65 -3.97 -16.38
C SER A 128 5.16 -4.24 -16.47
N LEU A 129 5.59 -5.51 -16.39
CA LEU A 129 7.00 -5.89 -16.59
C LEU A 129 7.46 -5.61 -18.02
N SER A 130 6.58 -5.83 -19.03
CA SER A 130 6.89 -5.51 -20.44
C SER A 130 7.08 -4.01 -20.71
N SER A 131 6.52 -3.15 -19.86
CA SER A 131 6.70 -1.69 -19.91
C SER A 131 7.88 -1.18 -19.07
N HIS A 132 8.46 -2.02 -18.19
CA HIS A 132 9.49 -1.61 -17.25
C HIS A 132 10.86 -1.46 -17.94
N PRO A 133 11.54 -0.29 -17.86
CA PRO A 133 12.81 -0.07 -18.56
C PRO A 133 13.96 -0.95 -18.06
N ASN A 134 13.90 -1.47 -16.83
CA ASN A 134 14.97 -2.24 -16.20
C ASN A 134 14.61 -3.74 -16.04
N CYS A 135 13.59 -4.25 -16.75
CA CYS A 135 13.20 -5.67 -16.68
C CYS A 135 13.79 -6.49 -17.83
N LEU A 136 14.53 -7.55 -17.49
CA LEU A 136 15.06 -8.53 -18.44
C LEU A 136 14.41 -9.89 -18.21
N VAL A 137 13.74 -10.44 -19.23
CA VAL A 137 13.21 -11.81 -19.18
C VAL A 137 14.19 -12.74 -19.86
N LEU A 138 14.65 -13.75 -19.11
CA LEU A 138 15.67 -14.72 -19.51
C LEU A 138 15.09 -16.14 -19.54
N ASP A 139 15.56 -16.92 -20.51
CA ASP A 139 15.42 -18.38 -20.60
C ASP A 139 16.45 -19.08 -19.67
N ASP A 140 16.27 -20.38 -19.39
CA ASP A 140 17.16 -21.20 -18.53
C ASP A 140 18.63 -21.19 -19.02
N ARG A 141 18.83 -20.95 -20.32
CA ARG A 141 20.13 -20.81 -20.98
C ARG A 141 20.66 -19.36 -21.02
N TRP A 142 20.10 -18.45 -20.21
CA TRP A 142 20.44 -17.02 -20.17
C TRP A 142 20.21 -16.27 -21.49
N ARG A 143 19.35 -16.80 -22.37
CA ARG A 143 18.95 -16.14 -23.62
C ARG A 143 17.87 -15.10 -23.32
N VAL A 144 18.00 -13.89 -23.86
CA VAL A 144 17.01 -12.81 -23.67
C VAL A 144 15.79 -13.06 -24.55
N LEU A 145 14.60 -13.06 -23.94
CA LEU A 145 13.35 -13.22 -24.69
C LEU A 145 12.97 -11.94 -25.48
N PRO A 146 12.22 -12.07 -26.60
CA PRO A 146 11.88 -10.93 -27.46
C PRO A 146 11.12 -9.79 -26.77
N ILE A 147 10.42 -10.07 -25.68
CA ILE A 147 9.65 -9.10 -24.89
C ILE A 147 10.55 -7.99 -24.36
N SER A 148 11.79 -8.31 -23.97
CA SER A 148 12.77 -7.33 -23.50
C SER A 148 13.53 -6.60 -24.62
N LYS A 149 13.18 -6.77 -25.91
CA LYS A 149 13.87 -6.07 -27.02
C LYS A 149 13.82 -4.54 -26.90
N ARG A 150 12.72 -3.98 -26.37
CA ARG A 150 12.60 -2.54 -26.09
C ARG A 150 13.60 -2.08 -25.01
N VAL A 151 13.75 -2.89 -23.96
CA VAL A 151 14.72 -2.67 -22.87
C VAL A 151 16.15 -2.73 -23.39
N LEU A 152 16.49 -3.77 -24.17
CA LEU A 152 17.82 -3.90 -24.79
C LEU A 152 18.19 -2.69 -25.66
N SER A 153 17.23 -2.09 -26.39
CA SER A 153 17.50 -0.88 -27.18
C SER A 153 17.64 0.40 -26.35
N ALA A 154 17.15 0.42 -25.11
CA ALA A 154 17.22 1.57 -24.20
C ALA A 154 18.46 1.53 -23.30
N LEU A 155 18.94 0.32 -22.95
CA LEU A 155 20.12 0.13 -22.11
C LEU A 155 21.39 0.61 -22.81
N LYS A 156 21.95 1.71 -22.31
CA LYS A 156 23.30 2.20 -22.65
C LYS A 156 24.16 2.19 -21.37
N PRO A 157 25.43 1.77 -21.44
CA PRO A 157 26.32 1.87 -20.30
C PRO A 157 26.50 3.34 -19.91
N VAL A 158 26.15 3.68 -18.67
CA VAL A 158 26.35 5.02 -18.12
C VAL A 158 27.84 5.20 -17.85
N PRO A 159 28.50 6.26 -18.38
CA PRO A 159 29.88 6.57 -18.02
C PRO A 159 29.94 6.91 -16.53
N THR A 160 31.00 6.50 -15.85
CA THR A 160 31.17 6.54 -14.37
C THR A 160 31.22 7.94 -13.74
N SER A 161 30.86 8.98 -14.48
CA SER A 161 30.88 10.38 -14.05
C SER A 161 29.61 11.11 -14.54
N THR A 162 28.58 11.19 -13.70
CA THR A 162 27.64 12.33 -13.70
C THR A 162 26.88 12.38 -12.38
N SER A 163 27.00 13.52 -11.72
CA SER A 163 26.75 13.71 -10.29
C SER A 163 25.58 14.68 -10.06
N SER A 164 24.38 14.15 -9.89
CA SER A 164 23.20 14.92 -9.45
C SER A 164 22.79 14.63 -8.01
N GLU A 165 23.12 13.46 -7.45
CA GLU A 165 22.88 13.15 -6.03
C GLU A 165 23.93 13.77 -5.10
N ASP A 166 25.07 14.23 -5.65
CA ASP A 166 26.19 14.79 -4.89
C ASP A 166 25.86 16.12 -4.19
N GLU A 167 24.89 16.92 -4.66
CA GLU A 167 24.60 18.23 -4.06
C GLU A 167 24.09 18.10 -2.61
N LYS A 168 23.06 17.27 -2.39
CA LYS A 168 22.52 16.99 -1.04
C LYS A 168 23.57 16.32 -0.13
N LEU A 169 24.39 15.43 -0.69
CA LEU A 169 25.45 14.73 0.06
C LEU A 169 26.58 15.70 0.44
N ALA A 170 26.95 16.63 -0.45
CA ALA A 170 27.93 17.68 -0.17
C ALA A 170 27.41 18.69 0.87
N GLU A 171 26.13 19.06 0.83
CA GLU A 171 25.50 19.85 1.91
C GLU A 171 25.54 19.13 3.26
N LEU A 172 25.20 17.83 3.30
CA LEU A 172 25.30 17.02 4.52
C LEU A 172 26.75 16.95 5.01
N HIS A 173 27.74 16.83 4.13
CA HIS A 173 29.15 16.80 4.51
C HIS A 173 29.62 18.15 5.09
N LYS A 174 29.14 19.29 4.53
CA LYS A 174 29.39 20.63 5.09
C LYS A 174 28.76 20.77 6.49
N LEU A 175 27.52 20.31 6.67
CA LEU A 175 26.84 20.33 7.97
C LEU A 175 27.57 19.48 9.02
N LYS A 176 28.03 18.27 8.65
CA LYS A 176 28.82 17.41 9.54
C LYS A 176 30.11 18.09 10.00
N ILE A 177 30.89 18.68 9.08
CA ILE A 177 32.12 19.42 9.41
C ILE A 177 31.82 20.56 10.40
N SER A 178 30.87 21.45 10.07
CA SER A 178 30.52 22.60 10.92
C SER A 178 30.19 22.17 12.36
N LEU A 179 29.37 21.13 12.52
CA LEU A 179 28.91 20.67 13.83
C LEU A 179 30.01 19.97 14.66
N THR A 180 31.01 19.37 14.00
CA THR A 180 32.22 18.89 14.66
C THR A 180 33.18 20.02 15.05
N GLU A 181 33.28 21.08 14.24
CA GLU A 181 34.10 22.26 14.56
C GLU A 181 33.51 23.05 15.75
N ASP A 182 32.18 23.13 15.85
CA ASP A 182 31.45 23.72 17.00
C ASP A 182 31.56 22.90 18.31
N GLY A 183 32.10 21.68 18.26
CA GLY A 183 32.24 20.79 19.43
C GLY A 183 30.90 20.41 20.08
N SER A 184 29.81 20.38 19.30
CA SER A 184 28.46 20.14 19.83
C SER A 184 28.27 18.70 20.34
N PRO A 185 27.54 18.47 21.45
CA PRO A 185 27.36 17.11 22.00
C PRO A 185 26.53 16.19 21.09
N PHE A 186 25.82 16.75 20.10
CA PHE A 186 25.03 15.99 19.13
C PHE A 186 25.78 15.67 17.83
N ALA A 187 27.00 16.18 17.64
CA ALA A 187 27.80 15.90 16.44
C ALA A 187 28.03 14.39 16.18
N PRO A 188 28.28 13.52 17.20
CA PRO A 188 28.42 12.09 16.96
C PRO A 188 27.14 11.42 16.45
N LEU A 189 25.97 11.89 16.88
CA LEU A 189 24.68 11.39 16.39
C LEU A 189 24.42 11.81 14.94
N ILE A 190 24.73 13.06 14.60
CA ILE A 190 24.54 13.59 13.24
C ILE A 190 25.52 12.93 12.26
N ASN A 191 26.71 12.53 12.72
CA ASN A 191 27.64 11.73 11.92
C ASN A 191 27.08 10.37 11.48
N ILE A 192 26.17 9.75 12.26
CA ILE A 192 25.46 8.51 11.88
C ILE A 192 24.44 8.74 10.76
N CYS A 193 23.84 9.93 10.65
CA CYS A 193 22.81 10.22 9.65
C CYS A 193 23.34 10.02 8.22
N ILE A 194 22.56 9.31 7.40
CA ILE A 194 22.91 9.00 6.00
C ILE A 194 22.42 10.11 5.06
N THR A 195 21.20 10.60 5.28
CA THR A 195 20.58 11.63 4.43
C THR A 195 20.46 12.97 5.13
N LEU A 196 20.38 14.03 4.32
CA LEU A 196 20.29 15.41 4.79
C LEU A 196 18.95 15.67 5.52
N ASP A 197 17.86 15.05 5.05
CA ASP A 197 16.54 15.10 5.70
C ASP A 197 16.59 14.53 7.13
N GLN A 198 17.32 13.43 7.35
CA GLN A 198 17.50 12.83 8.68
C GLN A 198 18.29 13.76 9.61
N ALA A 199 19.35 14.39 9.11
CA ALA A 199 20.12 15.36 9.88
C ALA A 199 19.27 16.58 10.29
N LYS A 200 18.46 17.12 9.36
CA LYS A 200 17.49 18.20 9.65
C LYS A 200 16.44 17.79 10.69
N CYS A 201 15.85 16.60 10.54
CA CYS A 201 14.86 16.07 11.49
C CYS A 201 15.47 15.88 12.90
N LEU A 202 16.70 15.37 12.99
CA LEU A 202 17.41 15.22 14.27
C LEU A 202 17.74 16.58 14.91
N LEU A 203 18.19 17.55 14.12
CA LEU A 203 18.45 18.93 14.57
C LEU A 203 17.18 19.60 15.12
N GLN A 204 16.03 19.45 14.46
CA GLN A 204 14.74 19.96 14.95
C GLN A 204 14.29 19.25 16.23
N ALA A 205 14.53 17.93 16.36
CA ALA A 205 14.30 17.22 17.61
C ALA A 205 15.19 17.76 18.75
N CYS A 206 16.48 17.99 18.50
CA CYS A 206 17.41 18.59 19.47
C CYS A 206 16.99 20.02 19.89
N ALA A 207 16.52 20.85 18.95
CA ALA A 207 15.99 22.18 19.26
C ALA A 207 14.74 22.13 20.16
N SER A 208 13.85 21.16 19.94
CA SER A 208 12.68 20.93 20.81
C SER A 208 13.09 20.48 22.23
N LEU A 209 14.13 19.63 22.33
CA LEU A 209 14.70 19.18 23.60
C LEU A 209 15.34 20.34 24.38
N ALA A 210 16.15 21.17 23.73
CA ALA A 210 16.79 22.35 24.33
C ALA A 210 15.77 23.33 24.93
N THR A 211 14.69 23.62 24.19
CA THR A 211 13.59 24.49 24.65
C THR A 211 12.96 23.96 25.95
N ILE A 212 12.75 22.64 26.06
CA ILE A 212 12.17 22.01 27.24
C ILE A 212 13.18 21.92 28.40
N GLN A 213 14.47 21.72 28.11
CA GLN A 213 15.52 21.63 29.12
C GLN A 213 15.67 22.95 29.91
N ARG A 214 15.58 24.11 29.24
CA ARG A 214 15.55 25.44 29.90
C ARG A 214 14.43 25.52 30.96
N HIS A 215 13.25 24.97 30.68
CA HIS A 215 12.13 24.92 31.64
C HIS A 215 12.34 23.88 32.75
N LEU A 216 13.06 22.77 32.50
CA LEU A 216 13.43 21.82 33.54
C LEU A 216 14.41 22.46 34.56
N GLN A 217 15.39 23.22 34.04
CA GLN A 217 16.40 23.93 34.82
C GLN A 217 15.80 25.06 35.67
N SER A 218 14.86 25.85 35.14
CA SER A 218 14.17 26.88 35.95
C SER A 218 13.40 26.30 37.15
N SER A 219 12.99 25.03 37.05
CA SER A 219 12.33 24.28 38.13
C SER A 219 13.33 23.60 39.09
N ARG A 220 14.54 23.26 38.64
CA ARG A 220 15.61 22.62 39.43
C ARG A 220 16.77 23.59 39.70
N LYS A 221 16.64 24.44 40.73
CA LYS A 221 17.62 25.48 41.15
C LYS A 221 19.04 25.00 41.54
N ARG A 222 19.42 23.74 41.32
CA ARG A 222 20.70 23.15 41.79
C ARG A 222 21.20 22.01 40.89
N GLU A 223 21.69 22.32 39.71
CA GLU A 223 22.60 21.44 38.95
C GLU A 223 23.39 22.28 37.93
N LYS A 224 24.64 21.91 37.65
CA LYS A 224 25.43 22.56 36.59
C LYS A 224 24.81 22.19 35.24
N PRO A 225 24.72 23.11 34.26
CA PRO A 225 24.18 22.78 32.95
C PRO A 225 25.10 21.77 32.25
N LEU A 226 24.50 20.77 31.60
CA LEU A 226 25.23 19.75 30.82
C LEU A 226 25.66 20.29 29.44
N MET A 227 25.06 21.39 28.98
CA MET A 227 25.40 22.11 27.75
C MET A 227 25.78 23.56 28.06
N SER A 228 26.75 24.13 27.36
CA SER A 228 27.01 25.57 27.48
C SER A 228 25.96 26.38 26.71
N GLU A 229 25.55 27.52 27.27
CA GLU A 229 24.54 28.41 26.65
C GLU A 229 24.98 28.88 25.25
N THR A 230 26.29 29.00 25.02
CA THR A 230 26.89 29.33 23.72
C THR A 230 26.65 28.26 22.65
N GLN A 231 26.74 26.97 22.99
CA GLN A 231 26.53 25.87 22.02
C GLN A 231 25.06 25.75 21.62
N LEU A 232 24.13 26.02 22.55
CA LEU A 232 22.70 26.08 22.24
C LEU A 232 22.37 27.26 21.32
N ASN A 233 22.89 28.46 21.63
CA ASN A 233 22.67 29.64 20.79
C ASN A 233 23.26 29.46 19.38
N ASN A 234 24.39 28.76 19.22
CA ASN A 234 24.98 28.47 17.90
C ASN A 234 24.08 27.56 17.06
N ILE A 235 23.60 26.44 17.61
CA ILE A 235 22.64 25.54 16.95
C ILE A 235 21.34 26.30 16.57
N GLU A 236 20.88 27.20 17.46
CA GLU A 236 19.70 28.05 17.21
C GLU A 236 19.92 29.07 16.09
N THR A 237 21.11 29.70 16.00
CA THR A 237 21.45 30.62 14.91
C THR A 237 21.67 29.93 13.56
N LEU A 238 22.21 28.69 13.56
CA LEU A 238 22.46 27.93 12.33
C LEU A 238 21.16 27.48 11.63
N LEU A 239 20.04 27.45 12.37
CA LEU A 239 18.72 27.02 11.88
C LEU A 239 17.70 28.16 11.69
N HIS A 240 18.02 29.41 12.04
CA HIS A 240 17.06 30.55 12.07
C HIS A 240 15.83 30.34 13.00
N LEU A 241 15.99 29.52 14.05
CA LEU A 241 14.94 29.14 14.99
C LEU A 241 14.34 30.36 15.73
N HIS A 242 13.14 30.78 15.31
CA HIS A 242 12.38 31.82 16.02
C HIS A 242 11.74 31.25 17.30
N GLN A 243 12.20 31.74 18.45
CA GLN A 243 11.83 31.25 19.77
C GLN A 243 10.32 31.36 20.07
N ARG A 244 9.77 30.28 20.64
CA ARG A 244 8.51 30.29 21.42
C ARG A 244 8.70 29.42 22.65
N ASP A 245 8.93 30.05 23.80
CA ASP A 245 8.99 29.36 25.10
C ASP A 245 7.69 28.62 25.37
N SER A 246 7.72 27.30 25.21
CA SER A 246 6.55 26.43 25.21
C SER A 246 6.72 25.31 26.21
N LYS A 247 5.71 25.07 27.04
CA LYS A 247 5.76 24.06 28.12
C LYS A 247 5.72 22.63 27.61
N SER A 248 5.36 22.45 26.34
CA SER A 248 5.33 21.14 25.68
C SER A 248 5.53 21.28 24.18
N ALA A 249 6.18 20.30 23.55
CA ALA A 249 6.35 20.24 22.10
C ALA A 249 5.91 18.89 21.54
N VAL A 250 5.49 18.89 20.28
CA VAL A 250 5.21 17.69 19.48
C VAL A 250 6.07 17.77 18.23
N VAL A 251 6.92 16.78 18.00
CA VAL A 251 7.66 16.63 16.74
C VAL A 251 6.99 15.50 15.95
N LEU A 252 6.52 15.82 14.76
CA LEU A 252 5.87 14.88 13.84
C LEU A 252 6.79 14.60 12.66
N THR A 253 7.36 13.40 12.62
CA THR A 253 8.11 12.90 11.47
C THR A 253 7.16 12.13 10.53
N THR A 254 6.92 12.68 9.36
CA THR A 254 6.19 12.01 8.29
C THR A 254 7.18 11.43 7.27
N ALA A 255 6.87 10.24 6.72
CA ALA A 255 7.75 9.63 5.72
C ALA A 255 7.00 8.63 4.83
N ALA A 256 7.54 8.35 3.66
CA ALA A 256 7.27 7.09 2.99
C ALA A 256 7.96 5.93 3.73
N ARG A 257 7.53 4.70 3.44
CA ARG A 257 8.25 3.51 3.93
C ARG A 257 9.67 3.45 3.34
N GLY A 258 10.61 2.84 4.05
CA GLY A 258 12.00 2.69 3.58
C GLY A 258 12.89 3.95 3.68
N ARG A 259 12.42 5.07 4.25
CA ARG A 259 13.16 6.35 4.37
C ARG A 259 13.92 6.57 5.69
N GLY A 260 14.03 5.53 6.53
CA GLY A 260 14.82 5.58 7.79
C GLY A 260 14.13 6.28 8.99
N LYS A 261 12.81 6.39 8.96
CA LYS A 261 11.95 6.93 10.02
C LYS A 261 12.27 6.42 11.44
N SER A 262 12.27 5.10 11.65
CA SER A 262 12.57 4.48 12.95
C SER A 262 14.04 4.66 13.37
N ALA A 263 14.97 4.87 12.42
CA ALA A 263 16.36 5.22 12.69
C ALA A 263 16.48 6.65 13.20
N SER A 264 15.78 7.60 12.57
CA SER A 264 15.70 9.00 13.01
C SER A 264 15.11 9.12 14.41
N LEU A 265 14.03 8.36 14.71
CA LEU A 265 13.49 8.26 16.06
C LEU A 265 14.48 7.67 17.07
N GLY A 266 15.21 6.60 16.70
CA GLY A 266 16.22 5.99 17.57
C GLY A 266 17.34 6.96 17.94
N LEU A 267 17.83 7.75 16.98
CA LEU A 267 18.83 8.80 17.21
C LEU A 267 18.27 9.98 18.01
N ALA A 268 17.03 10.40 17.76
CA ALA A 268 16.36 11.44 18.56
C ALA A 268 16.12 10.99 20.01
N LEU A 269 15.86 9.70 20.24
CA LEU A 269 15.81 9.11 21.58
C LEU A 269 17.20 9.09 22.24
N ALA A 270 18.29 8.81 21.52
CA ALA A 270 19.65 8.91 22.07
C ALA A 270 19.99 10.37 22.48
N ALA A 271 19.60 11.36 21.67
CA ALA A 271 19.72 12.78 22.03
C ALA A 271 18.88 13.14 23.29
N ALA A 272 17.69 12.54 23.44
CA ALA A 272 16.84 12.72 24.61
C ALA A 272 17.39 12.06 25.90
N VAL A 273 18.16 10.98 25.78
CA VAL A 273 18.94 10.39 26.89
C VAL A 273 20.00 11.39 27.36
N GLU A 274 20.81 11.92 26.44
CA GLU A 274 21.86 12.89 26.77
C GLU A 274 21.28 14.20 27.33
N ALA A 275 20.08 14.61 26.90
CA ALA A 275 19.35 15.74 27.48
C ALA A 275 18.86 15.50 28.93
N GLY A 276 18.95 14.27 29.45
CA GLY A 276 18.69 13.94 30.87
C GLY A 276 17.23 13.67 31.23
N LEU A 277 16.38 13.26 30.28
CA LEU A 277 14.98 12.91 30.56
C LEU A 277 14.88 11.53 31.26
N PRO A 278 14.19 11.41 32.43
CA PRO A 278 14.21 10.17 33.22
C PRO A 278 13.23 9.09 32.72
N ASN A 279 11.99 9.48 32.41
CA ASN A 279 10.89 8.57 32.07
C ASN A 279 10.53 8.69 30.59
N MET A 280 10.95 7.70 29.79
CA MET A 280 10.79 7.68 28.34
C MET A 280 10.06 6.40 27.91
N ASN A 281 8.86 6.52 27.33
CA ASN A 281 8.12 5.36 26.82
C ASN A 281 8.13 5.33 25.30
N VAL A 282 8.41 4.15 24.73
CA VAL A 282 8.28 3.89 23.28
C VAL A 282 7.04 3.04 23.04
N THR A 283 6.19 3.49 22.13
CA THR A 283 4.89 2.89 21.81
C THR A 283 4.83 2.56 20.32
N ALA A 284 4.36 1.37 19.98
CA ALA A 284 4.13 0.92 18.61
C ALA A 284 3.02 -0.15 18.59
N PRO A 285 2.30 -0.34 17.46
CA PRO A 285 1.21 -1.31 17.36
C PRO A 285 1.63 -2.78 17.56
N SER A 286 2.91 -3.09 17.34
CA SER A 286 3.53 -4.39 17.58
C SER A 286 4.96 -4.20 18.11
N PRO A 287 5.48 -5.13 18.94
CA PRO A 287 6.84 -5.03 19.47
C PRO A 287 7.92 -5.30 18.41
N GLU A 288 7.59 -6.01 17.32
CA GLU A 288 8.49 -6.30 16.21
C GLU A 288 9.00 -5.03 15.52
N ASN A 289 8.14 -4.02 15.34
CA ASN A 289 8.48 -2.77 14.65
C ASN A 289 9.59 -1.99 15.39
N VAL A 290 9.62 -2.07 16.72
CA VAL A 290 10.53 -1.29 17.58
C VAL A 290 11.95 -1.86 17.61
N THR A 291 12.17 -3.06 17.07
CA THR A 291 13.50 -3.70 17.00
C THR A 291 14.53 -2.81 16.30
N THR A 292 14.15 -2.16 15.21
CA THR A 292 15.03 -1.23 14.46
C THR A 292 15.30 0.05 15.25
N LEU A 293 14.28 0.64 15.87
CA LEU A 293 14.39 1.83 16.70
C LEU A 293 15.33 1.60 17.89
N PHE A 294 15.23 0.45 18.56
CA PHE A 294 16.16 0.09 19.65
C PHE A 294 17.59 -0.16 19.16
N ASP A 295 17.79 -0.75 17.97
CA ASP A 295 19.14 -0.91 17.41
C ASP A 295 19.80 0.45 17.10
N PHE A 296 19.06 1.39 16.50
CA PHE A 296 19.57 2.75 16.27
C PHE A 296 19.78 3.56 17.54
N LEU A 297 18.95 3.36 18.58
CA LEU A 297 19.19 3.92 19.91
C LEU A 297 20.50 3.38 20.52
N ILE A 298 20.76 2.07 20.44
CA ILE A 298 22.03 1.47 20.90
C ILE A 298 23.23 2.01 20.12
N ARG A 299 23.12 2.18 18.79
CA ARG A 299 24.15 2.80 17.95
C ARG A 299 24.39 4.28 18.35
N GLY A 300 23.33 5.03 18.62
CA GLY A 300 23.42 6.42 19.08
C GLY A 300 24.10 6.54 20.43
N LEU A 301 23.75 5.70 21.41
CA LEU A 301 24.41 5.64 22.72
C LEU A 301 25.90 5.30 22.58
N LYS A 302 26.26 4.31 21.76
CA LYS A 302 27.66 3.95 21.50
C LYS A 302 28.48 5.05 20.81
N ALA A 303 27.84 5.93 20.04
CA ALA A 303 28.49 7.10 19.45
C ALA A 303 28.60 8.29 20.42
N LEU A 304 27.83 8.30 21.50
CA LEU A 304 27.95 9.24 22.62
C LEU A 304 28.88 8.70 23.73
N ASP A 305 29.76 7.75 23.38
CA ASP A 305 30.71 7.07 24.27
C ASP A 305 30.08 6.36 25.49
N TYR A 306 28.86 5.81 25.34
CA TYR A 306 28.26 4.92 26.36
C TYR A 306 28.65 3.46 26.09
N GLU A 307 29.14 2.76 27.12
CA GLU A 307 29.55 1.35 27.02
C GLU A 307 28.44 0.37 27.43
N GLU A 308 28.26 -0.69 26.63
CA GLU A 308 27.28 -1.74 26.88
C GLU A 308 27.72 -2.60 28.09
N HIS A 309 26.78 -2.87 29.00
CA HIS A 309 27.00 -3.48 30.32
C HIS A 309 27.72 -2.63 31.38
N ILE A 310 28.13 -1.40 31.07
CA ILE A 310 28.68 -0.45 32.07
C ILE A 310 27.71 0.71 32.26
N ASP A 311 27.47 1.51 31.22
CA ASP A 311 26.57 2.66 31.29
C ASP A 311 25.13 2.30 30.93
N PHE A 312 24.90 1.21 30.19
CA PHE A 312 23.55 0.74 29.88
C PHE A 312 23.38 -0.78 29.81
N HIS A 313 22.16 -1.23 30.12
CA HIS A 313 21.74 -2.63 30.10
C HIS A 313 20.52 -2.82 29.20
N VAL A 314 20.61 -3.79 28.28
CA VAL A 314 19.54 -4.13 27.33
C VAL A 314 18.73 -5.32 27.87
N MET A 315 17.49 -5.07 28.31
CA MET A 315 16.54 -6.10 28.71
C MET A 315 15.78 -6.63 27.48
N ARG A 316 15.75 -7.95 27.32
CA ARG A 316 15.10 -8.67 26.21
C ARG A 316 13.93 -9.50 26.72
N ALA A 317 12.89 -9.66 25.89
CA ALA A 317 11.69 -10.39 26.26
C ALA A 317 11.98 -11.89 26.50
N LEU A 318 11.41 -12.44 27.58
CA LEU A 318 11.61 -13.84 28.01
C LEU A 318 11.27 -14.88 26.93
N HIS A 319 10.20 -14.63 26.17
CA HIS A 319 9.67 -15.59 25.19
C HIS A 319 10.29 -15.43 23.78
N GLN A 320 10.89 -14.27 23.48
CA GLN A 320 11.52 -13.97 22.19
C GLN A 320 12.77 -13.10 22.39
N LYS A 321 13.94 -13.74 22.43
CA LYS A 321 15.25 -13.08 22.68
C LYS A 321 15.63 -11.97 21.67
N ASN A 322 14.96 -11.93 20.51
CA ASN A 322 15.19 -10.92 19.48
C ASN A 322 14.52 -9.56 19.80
N ILE A 323 13.50 -9.55 20.67
CA ILE A 323 12.77 -8.34 21.03
C ILE A 323 13.42 -7.71 22.28
N VAL A 324 13.87 -6.46 22.13
CA VAL A 324 14.26 -5.59 23.24
C VAL A 324 12.99 -5.05 23.88
N SER A 325 12.82 -5.28 25.18
CA SER A 325 11.67 -4.82 25.96
C SER A 325 11.94 -3.50 26.68
N ALA A 326 13.18 -3.31 27.14
CA ALA A 326 13.60 -2.07 27.78
C ALA A 326 15.12 -1.88 27.70
N ILE A 327 15.57 -0.63 27.74
CA ILE A 327 16.97 -0.25 27.94
C ILE A 327 17.02 0.61 29.18
N GLU A 328 17.93 0.25 30.10
CA GLU A 328 18.21 1.01 31.31
C GLU A 328 19.58 1.66 31.18
N VAL A 329 19.66 2.97 31.39
CA VAL A 329 20.90 3.76 31.35
C VAL A 329 21.20 4.28 32.75
N VAL A 330 22.43 4.08 33.22
CA VAL A 330 22.89 4.41 34.58
C VAL A 330 24.21 5.17 34.47
N LYS A 331 24.16 6.51 34.57
CA LYS A 331 25.35 7.37 34.45
C LYS A 331 25.49 8.27 35.66
N ARG A 332 26.47 7.94 36.53
CA ARG A 332 27.01 8.66 37.72
C ARG A 332 26.05 9.21 38.78
N SER A 333 24.93 9.85 38.42
CA SER A 333 23.97 10.47 39.33
C SER A 333 22.49 10.24 38.97
N TYR A 334 22.17 9.70 37.79
CA TYR A 334 20.79 9.45 37.36
C TYR A 334 20.61 8.08 36.69
N ARG A 335 19.40 7.54 36.83
CA ARG A 335 18.91 6.31 36.20
C ARG A 335 17.78 6.69 35.24
N GLN A 336 17.92 6.31 33.97
CA GLN A 336 16.92 6.53 32.93
C GLN A 336 16.43 5.16 32.45
N THR A 337 15.13 5.05 32.19
CA THR A 337 14.54 3.80 31.69
C THR A 337 13.72 4.08 30.45
N ILE A 338 14.08 3.41 29.36
CA ILE A 338 13.37 3.44 28.08
C ILE A 338 12.67 2.10 27.94
N CYS A 339 11.35 2.05 28.05
CA CYS A 339 10.59 0.82 27.94
C CYS A 339 9.65 0.83 26.72
N TYR A 340 9.48 -0.35 26.10
CA TYR A 340 8.37 -0.58 25.19
C TYR A 340 7.09 -0.81 25.97
N VAL A 341 6.04 -0.06 25.64
CA VAL A 341 4.71 -0.19 26.24
C VAL A 341 3.67 -0.28 25.13
N ASN A 342 2.68 -1.16 25.28
CA ASN A 342 1.57 -1.22 24.32
C ASN A 342 0.77 0.09 24.36
N PRO A 343 0.20 0.55 23.23
CA PRO A 343 -0.54 1.82 23.18
C PRO A 343 -1.75 1.88 24.11
N TRP A 344 -2.33 0.73 24.46
CA TRP A 344 -3.44 0.63 25.41
C TRP A 344 -2.97 0.88 26.85
N ASP A 345 -1.85 0.30 27.24
CA ASP A 345 -1.28 0.40 28.58
C ASP A 345 -0.63 1.77 28.80
N ALA A 346 0.10 2.28 27.80
CA ALA A 346 0.66 3.63 27.78
C ALA A 346 -0.41 4.72 27.94
N SER A 347 -1.66 4.42 27.58
CA SER A 347 -2.80 5.35 27.78
C SER A 347 -3.28 5.42 29.24
N GLN A 348 -2.78 4.57 30.14
CA GLN A 348 -3.12 4.56 31.57
C GLN A 348 -2.11 5.36 32.43
N ASP A 349 -0.82 5.33 32.07
CA ASP A 349 0.24 6.08 32.78
C ASP A 349 0.02 7.61 32.77
N SER A 350 0.45 8.29 33.84
CA SER A 350 0.23 9.73 34.06
C SER A 350 1.49 10.57 34.30
N HIS A 351 2.68 9.95 34.35
CA HIS A 351 3.94 10.60 34.73
C HIS A 351 5.07 10.31 33.74
N LEU A 352 4.83 10.65 32.47
CA LEU A 352 5.78 10.48 31.36
C LEU A 352 6.32 11.83 30.92
N ASP A 353 7.65 11.95 30.81
CA ASP A 353 8.32 13.16 30.32
C ASP A 353 8.39 13.17 28.79
N LEU A 354 8.71 12.01 28.20
CA LEU A 354 8.73 11.78 26.77
C LEU A 354 7.89 10.56 26.39
N VAL A 355 7.07 10.72 25.35
CA VAL A 355 6.43 9.59 24.66
C VAL A 355 6.87 9.58 23.20
N CYS A 356 7.46 8.48 22.76
CA CYS A 356 7.75 8.21 21.36
C CYS A 356 6.73 7.22 20.80
N ILE A 357 6.03 7.59 19.73
CA ILE A 357 5.02 6.78 19.05
C ILE A 357 5.50 6.48 17.64
N ASP A 358 5.96 5.26 17.39
CA ASP A 358 6.22 4.78 16.03
C ASP A 358 4.96 4.15 15.42
N GLU A 359 4.81 4.31 14.11
CA GLU A 359 3.59 4.07 13.33
C GLU A 359 2.29 4.61 13.98
N ALA A 360 2.29 5.90 14.34
CA ALA A 360 1.16 6.56 14.99
C ALA A 360 -0.18 6.42 14.23
N ALA A 361 -0.17 6.36 12.90
CA ALA A 361 -1.38 6.20 12.09
C ALA A 361 -2.00 4.78 12.20
N ALA A 362 -1.21 3.76 12.50
CA ALA A 362 -1.69 2.40 12.77
C ALA A 362 -2.37 2.25 14.15
N ILE A 363 -2.30 3.29 14.99
CA ILE A 363 -2.94 3.35 16.31
C ILE A 363 -4.28 4.10 16.19
N PRO A 364 -5.36 3.67 16.87
CA PRO A 364 -6.64 4.37 16.80
C PRO A 364 -6.53 5.82 17.25
N LEU A 365 -7.05 6.75 16.44
CA LEU A 365 -7.00 8.19 16.69
C LEU A 365 -7.47 8.64 18.11
N PRO A 366 -8.53 8.06 18.72
CA PRO A 366 -8.90 8.39 20.10
C PRO A 366 -7.84 8.01 21.15
N LEU A 367 -7.02 6.99 20.87
CA LEU A 367 -5.94 6.54 21.74
C LEU A 367 -4.73 7.47 21.62
N VAL A 368 -4.36 7.85 20.39
CA VAL A 368 -3.35 8.88 20.13
C VAL A 368 -3.71 10.21 20.80
N LYS A 369 -4.99 10.64 20.70
CA LYS A 369 -5.49 11.83 21.42
C LYS A 369 -5.34 11.73 22.94
N ARG A 370 -5.56 10.56 23.55
CA ARG A 370 -5.37 10.36 25.00
C ARG A 370 -3.90 10.42 25.42
N LEU A 371 -3.00 9.85 24.62
CA LEU A 371 -1.55 9.93 24.86
C LEU A 371 -1.06 11.38 24.80
N ILE A 372 -1.58 12.15 23.84
CA ILE A 372 -1.23 13.57 23.66
C ILE A 372 -1.92 14.48 24.70
N SER A 373 -3.16 14.21 25.10
CA SER A 373 -3.91 15.08 26.03
C SER A 373 -3.40 15.00 27.47
N LYS A 374 -2.76 13.89 27.87
CA LYS A 374 -2.21 13.64 29.21
C LYS A 374 -0.99 14.50 29.62
N ASN A 375 -0.67 15.55 28.87
CA ASN A 375 0.43 16.49 29.15
C ASN A 375 1.85 15.87 29.31
N PRO A 376 2.29 14.90 28.47
CA PRO A 376 3.73 14.66 28.32
C PRO A 376 4.43 15.94 27.86
N ARG A 377 5.66 16.19 28.35
CA ARG A 377 6.43 17.39 28.01
C ARG A 377 6.87 17.39 26.55
N LEU A 378 7.28 16.22 26.05
CA LEU A 378 7.67 16.03 24.66
C LEU A 378 6.95 14.81 24.08
N VAL A 379 6.48 14.93 22.83
CA VAL A 379 5.96 13.80 22.07
C VAL A 379 6.67 13.72 20.74
N PHE A 380 7.32 12.59 20.47
CA PHE A 380 7.81 12.24 19.15
C PHE A 380 6.78 11.34 18.47
N LEU A 381 6.17 11.82 17.40
CA LEU A 381 5.21 11.08 16.59
C LEU A 381 5.85 10.74 15.25
N ALA A 382 5.76 9.48 14.82
CA ALA A 382 6.18 9.11 13.48
C ALA A 382 5.05 8.39 12.73
N SER A 383 4.66 8.94 11.58
CA SER A 383 3.59 8.39 10.72
C SER A 383 4.10 8.03 9.34
N THR A 384 3.83 6.82 8.86
CA THR A 384 3.96 6.53 7.43
C THR A 384 2.85 7.23 6.65
N ILE A 385 3.17 7.73 5.46
CA ILE A 385 2.22 8.34 4.51
C ILE A 385 1.93 7.37 3.37
N ASN A 386 2.98 6.88 2.70
CA ASN A 386 2.90 5.98 1.55
C ASN A 386 3.58 4.63 1.90
N GLY A 387 2.88 3.51 1.68
CA GLY A 387 3.42 2.16 1.88
C GLY A 387 2.35 1.06 1.95
N TYR A 388 2.75 -0.20 1.77
CA TYR A 388 1.85 -1.37 1.71
C TYR A 388 1.20 -1.78 3.04
N GLU A 389 1.78 -1.38 4.17
CA GLU A 389 1.17 -1.54 5.50
C GLU A 389 0.43 -0.27 5.97
N GLY A 390 0.36 0.75 5.10
CA GLY A 390 -0.19 2.06 5.39
C GLY A 390 -1.68 2.03 5.72
N THR A 391 -2.00 2.53 6.91
CA THR A 391 -3.27 3.21 7.14
C THR A 391 -3.39 4.41 6.21
N GLY A 392 -4.59 4.68 5.69
CA GLY A 392 -4.79 5.64 4.59
C GLY A 392 -4.16 7.01 4.84
N ARG A 393 -3.55 7.63 3.81
CA ARG A 393 -3.00 9.00 3.86
C ARG A 393 -4.02 10.05 4.32
N SER A 394 -5.31 9.80 4.13
CA SER A 394 -6.38 10.64 4.69
C SER A 394 -6.40 10.65 6.22
N LEU A 395 -5.94 9.58 6.88
CA LEU A 395 -5.82 9.50 8.34
C LEU A 395 -4.61 10.28 8.84
N SER A 396 -3.45 10.20 8.17
CA SER A 396 -2.32 11.04 8.53
C SER A 396 -2.65 12.52 8.28
N LEU A 397 -3.34 12.85 7.19
CA LEU A 397 -3.89 14.19 6.95
C LEU A 397 -4.90 14.63 8.03
N LYS A 398 -5.85 13.77 8.44
CA LYS A 398 -6.80 14.08 9.53
C LYS A 398 -6.10 14.24 10.88
N LEU A 399 -5.11 13.39 11.19
CA LEU A 399 -4.28 13.53 12.38
C LEU A 399 -3.50 14.84 12.35
N MET A 400 -2.90 15.22 11.20
CA MET A 400 -2.21 16.50 11.04
C MET A 400 -3.14 17.70 11.15
N GLN A 401 -4.33 17.66 10.54
CA GLN A 401 -5.35 18.70 10.67
C GLN A 401 -5.76 18.88 12.13
N GLU A 402 -6.11 17.79 12.83
CA GLU A 402 -6.47 17.84 14.26
C GLU A 402 -5.28 18.26 15.15
N LEU A 403 -4.04 17.89 14.80
CA LEU A 403 -2.84 18.37 15.51
C LEU A 403 -2.60 19.86 15.30
N ARG A 404 -2.86 20.40 14.10
CA ARG A 404 -2.79 21.83 13.78
C ARG A 404 -3.92 22.63 14.44
N GLU A 405 -5.09 22.02 14.66
CA GLU A 405 -6.17 22.58 15.49
C GLU A 405 -5.80 22.62 16.98
N ILE A 406 -5.13 21.58 17.50
CA ILE A 406 -4.76 21.44 18.92
C ILE A 406 -3.48 22.24 19.28
N CYS A 407 -2.55 22.40 18.34
CA CYS A 407 -1.23 23.00 18.57
C CYS A 407 -0.94 24.07 17.50
N PRO A 408 -0.63 25.34 17.87
CA PRO A 408 -0.13 26.31 16.91
C PRO A 408 1.19 25.84 16.27
N LEU A 409 1.19 25.79 14.94
CA LEU A 409 2.32 25.37 14.11
C LEU A 409 3.58 26.26 14.35
N ALA A 410 4.75 25.63 14.39
CA ALA A 410 6.04 26.34 14.42
C ALA A 410 6.21 27.22 13.15
N PRO A 411 6.91 28.38 13.26
CA PRO A 411 7.11 29.26 12.11
C PRO A 411 7.95 28.61 10.98
N GLU A 412 8.85 27.68 11.30
CA GLU A 412 9.74 27.02 10.31
C GLU A 412 8.98 26.15 9.31
N SER A 413 8.00 25.36 9.78
CA SER A 413 7.14 24.52 8.93
C SER A 413 6.30 25.31 7.92
N LYS A 414 6.22 26.65 8.04
CA LYS A 414 5.61 27.53 7.04
C LYS A 414 6.54 27.91 5.88
N MET A 415 7.87 27.77 6.02
CA MET A 415 8.83 28.10 4.96
C MET A 415 8.92 27.01 3.88
N LEU A 416 8.59 25.76 4.23
CA LEU A 416 8.60 24.62 3.30
C LEU A 416 7.32 24.52 2.45
N ASN A 417 6.18 25.01 2.94
CA ASN A 417 4.88 24.91 2.27
C ASN A 417 4.39 26.26 1.75
N LYS A 418 4.81 26.64 0.53
CA LYS A 418 4.21 27.75 -0.23
C LYS A 418 2.87 27.32 -0.85
N SER A 419 1.82 27.26 -0.03
CA SER A 419 0.43 27.22 -0.50
C SER A 419 -0.44 28.13 0.37
N GLU A 420 -1.24 28.98 -0.27
CA GLU A 420 -2.08 29.99 0.39
C GLU A 420 -3.26 29.35 1.14
N ASP A 421 -3.19 29.27 2.47
CA ASP A 421 -4.34 28.94 3.31
C ASP A 421 -5.05 30.22 3.78
N LYS A 422 -6.30 30.40 3.35
CA LYS A 422 -7.20 31.45 3.84
C LYS A 422 -7.58 31.18 5.30
N PRO A 423 -7.77 32.23 6.15
CA PRO A 423 -8.17 32.05 7.54
C PRO A 423 -9.63 31.57 7.64
N ALA A 424 -9.82 30.26 7.78
CA ALA A 424 -11.13 29.66 7.98
C ALA A 424 -11.55 29.71 9.47
N GLY A 425 -12.70 30.34 9.74
CA GLY A 425 -13.52 30.05 10.92
C GLY A 425 -12.92 30.37 12.30
N GLN A 426 -12.96 31.64 12.71
CA GLN A 426 -13.03 31.94 14.14
C GLN A 426 -14.34 31.37 14.71
N ASN A 427 -14.28 30.22 15.40
CA ASN A 427 -15.18 29.80 16.50
C ASN A 427 -15.00 28.31 16.84
N LEU A 428 -14.13 27.98 17.81
CA LEU A 428 -14.37 27.01 18.90
C LEU A 428 -13.10 26.74 19.74
N ASN A 429 -13.24 26.91 21.06
CA ASN A 429 -12.39 26.40 22.14
C ASN A 429 -10.91 26.88 22.23
N SER A 430 -10.69 27.81 23.15
CA SER A 430 -9.39 28.19 23.71
C SER A 430 -8.76 27.06 24.54
N LEU A 431 -8.08 26.10 23.90
CA LEU A 431 -7.35 25.03 24.57
C LEU A 431 -5.88 25.01 24.13
N ASN A 432 -4.99 25.29 25.10
CA ASN A 432 -3.55 25.04 25.06
C ASN A 432 -2.70 25.75 23.98
N ALA A 433 -2.70 27.09 24.00
CA ALA A 433 -1.68 27.92 23.32
C ALA A 433 -0.22 27.73 23.85
N SER A 434 0.06 26.69 24.64
CA SER A 434 1.36 26.36 25.24
C SER A 434 2.09 25.21 24.55
N ARG A 435 1.58 24.74 23.42
CA ARG A 435 2.10 23.60 22.65
C ARG A 435 2.61 24.07 21.29
N VAL A 436 3.77 23.60 20.86
CA VAL A 436 4.29 23.84 19.50
C VAL A 436 4.37 22.51 18.74
N LEU A 437 3.90 22.53 17.49
CA LEU A 437 4.03 21.43 16.54
C LEU A 437 5.19 21.73 15.57
N TYR A 438 6.16 20.82 15.51
CA TYR A 438 7.21 20.76 14.50
C TYR A 438 6.86 19.64 13.52
N GLU A 439 6.80 19.96 12.22
CA GLU A 439 6.55 18.97 11.16
C GLU A 439 7.84 18.74 10.37
N CYS A 440 8.26 17.48 10.24
CA CYS A 440 9.47 17.05 9.54
C CYS A 440 9.08 15.98 8.50
N GLU A 441 9.39 16.19 7.22
CA GLU A 441 9.13 15.19 6.18
C GLU A 441 10.45 14.52 5.75
N LEU A 442 10.47 13.19 5.61
CA LEU A 442 11.61 12.43 5.08
C LEU A 442 11.28 11.92 3.68
N GLU A 443 11.91 12.52 2.67
CA GLU A 443 11.73 12.13 1.27
C GLU A 443 12.87 11.22 0.78
N ASP A 444 14.12 11.48 1.18
CA ASP A 444 15.28 10.74 0.67
C ASP A 444 15.29 9.24 1.06
N ALA A 445 15.55 8.37 0.08
CA ALA A 445 15.73 6.93 0.31
C ALA A 445 17.07 6.63 0.99
N ILE A 446 17.08 5.62 1.89
CA ILE A 446 18.31 5.13 2.53
C ILE A 446 18.86 3.82 1.93
N ARG A 447 18.03 3.06 1.20
CA ARG A 447 18.42 1.75 0.63
C ARG A 447 18.89 1.84 -0.81
N TYR A 448 18.32 2.75 -1.58
CA TYR A 448 18.48 2.89 -3.04
C TYR A 448 18.46 4.37 -3.42
N ALA A 449 18.89 4.68 -4.65
CA ALA A 449 18.93 6.03 -5.20
C ALA A 449 17.53 6.66 -5.31
N ASN A 450 17.46 7.99 -5.28
CA ASN A 450 16.19 8.70 -5.32
C ASN A 450 15.51 8.58 -6.69
N GLY A 451 14.23 8.22 -6.69
CA GLY A 451 13.47 8.07 -7.93
C GLY A 451 13.84 6.83 -8.75
N ASP A 452 14.29 5.75 -8.10
CA ASP A 452 14.50 4.44 -8.73
C ASP A 452 13.31 4.03 -9.63
N ALA A 453 13.64 3.49 -10.79
CA ALA A 453 12.66 2.99 -11.74
C ALA A 453 11.84 1.84 -11.13
N THR A 454 12.48 0.92 -10.39
CA THR A 454 11.80 -0.27 -9.84
C THR A 454 10.85 0.11 -8.71
N GLU A 455 11.23 1.03 -7.81
CA GLU A 455 10.29 1.61 -6.85
C GLU A 455 9.10 2.29 -7.56
N ARG A 456 9.36 3.14 -8.56
CA ARG A 456 8.29 3.85 -9.29
C ARG A 456 7.34 2.88 -9.98
N TRP A 457 7.85 1.83 -10.62
CA TRP A 457 7.04 0.76 -11.23
C TRP A 457 6.20 0.03 -10.17
N LEU A 458 6.79 -0.31 -9.02
CA LEU A 458 6.09 -0.98 -7.92
C LEU A 458 4.93 -0.12 -7.38
N ASN A 459 5.18 1.18 -7.16
CA ASN A 459 4.17 2.12 -6.68
C ASN A 459 3.06 2.36 -7.70
N GLN A 460 3.37 2.36 -9.01
CA GLN A 460 2.39 2.42 -10.09
C GLN A 460 1.54 1.14 -10.17
N LEU A 461 2.18 -0.03 -10.20
CA LEU A 461 1.52 -1.34 -10.23
C LEU A 461 0.58 -1.53 -9.04
N LEU A 462 1.03 -1.23 -7.83
CA LEU A 462 0.23 -1.37 -6.61
C LEU A 462 -0.68 -0.15 -6.33
N CYS A 463 -0.59 0.89 -7.17
CA CYS A 463 -1.32 2.15 -7.07
C CYS A 463 -1.17 2.83 -5.69
N LEU A 464 0.04 2.81 -5.12
CA LEU A 464 0.37 3.44 -3.84
C LEU A 464 0.44 4.97 -3.93
N ASP A 465 0.71 5.50 -5.13
CA ASP A 465 0.79 6.94 -5.43
C ASP A 465 -0.60 7.59 -5.52
N CYS A 466 -1.31 7.63 -4.40
CA CYS A 466 -2.72 8.04 -4.33
C CYS A 466 -2.94 9.56 -4.38
N CYS A 467 -1.94 10.39 -4.05
CA CYS A 467 -2.18 11.79 -3.65
C CYS A 467 -2.41 12.77 -4.81
N GLU A 468 -1.74 12.57 -5.95
CA GLU A 468 -1.85 13.50 -7.10
C GLU A 468 -3.16 13.32 -7.86
N SER A 469 -3.71 12.09 -7.86
CA SER A 469 -4.92 11.73 -8.60
C SER A 469 -6.22 12.29 -8.01
N LEU A 470 -6.22 12.70 -6.73
CA LEU A 470 -7.38 13.29 -6.05
C LEU A 470 -7.47 14.82 -6.28
N ARG A 471 -6.33 15.50 -6.50
CA ARG A 471 -6.28 16.97 -6.61
C ARG A 471 -6.62 17.51 -8.01
N ALA A 472 -6.63 16.64 -9.02
CA ALA A 472 -6.47 17.04 -10.42
C ALA A 472 -7.71 17.63 -11.15
N ALA A 473 -8.87 17.76 -10.50
CA ALA A 473 -10.14 18.00 -11.22
C ALA A 473 -10.98 19.22 -10.78
N SER A 474 -10.81 19.74 -9.55
CA SER A 474 -11.71 20.77 -8.99
C SER A 474 -10.99 22.05 -8.57
N SER A 475 -10.28 22.70 -9.50
CA SER A 475 -9.69 24.05 -9.30
C SER A 475 -10.73 25.15 -9.04
N ASN A 476 -12.01 24.91 -9.37
CA ASN A 476 -13.09 25.90 -9.25
C ASN A 476 -14.08 25.66 -8.08
N GLY A 477 -13.99 24.54 -7.35
CA GLY A 477 -14.82 24.30 -6.14
C GLY A 477 -16.35 24.26 -6.34
N ILE A 478 -16.84 24.17 -7.58
CA ILE A 478 -18.27 24.03 -7.91
C ILE A 478 -18.57 22.54 -8.08
N PHE A 479 -19.31 21.97 -7.14
CA PHE A 479 -19.64 20.54 -7.12
C PHE A 479 -21.07 20.27 -7.61
N PRO A 480 -21.31 19.22 -8.42
CA PRO A 480 -22.65 18.89 -8.88
C PRO A 480 -23.51 18.39 -7.71
N PRO A 481 -24.80 18.80 -7.61
CA PRO A 481 -25.70 18.27 -6.59
C PRO A 481 -25.83 16.74 -6.72
N PRO A 482 -26.01 16.01 -5.60
CA PRO A 482 -25.99 14.55 -5.59
C PRO A 482 -27.08 13.92 -6.47
N ASP A 483 -28.18 14.64 -6.75
CA ASP A 483 -29.28 14.14 -7.58
C ASP A 483 -28.92 14.02 -9.07
N LEU A 484 -27.98 14.82 -9.57
CA LEU A 484 -27.46 14.72 -10.94
C LEU A 484 -26.40 13.60 -11.10
N CYS A 485 -25.89 13.08 -9.98
CA CYS A 485 -24.85 12.05 -9.99
C CYS A 485 -25.49 10.67 -10.20
N ASN A 486 -24.90 9.92 -11.14
CA ASN A 486 -25.37 8.59 -11.55
C ASN A 486 -24.36 7.51 -11.18
N LEU A 487 -24.86 6.33 -10.89
CA LEU A 487 -24.07 5.15 -10.53
C LEU A 487 -23.82 4.30 -11.78
N TYR A 488 -22.57 3.91 -12.00
CA TYR A 488 -22.12 3.12 -13.15
C TYR A 488 -21.52 1.80 -12.67
N TYR A 489 -21.69 0.74 -13.45
CA TYR A 489 -21.02 -0.55 -13.24
C TYR A 489 -19.69 -0.57 -13.99
N VAL A 490 -18.60 -0.90 -13.28
CA VAL A 490 -17.24 -0.95 -13.85
C VAL A 490 -16.91 -2.37 -14.30
N ASN A 491 -16.50 -2.53 -15.56
CA ASN A 491 -16.02 -3.81 -16.05
C ASN A 491 -14.57 -4.05 -15.59
N ARG A 492 -14.35 -5.16 -14.89
CA ARG A 492 -13.04 -5.52 -14.33
C ARG A 492 -12.05 -6.02 -15.38
N ASP A 493 -12.52 -6.68 -16.42
CA ASP A 493 -11.64 -7.22 -17.47
C ASP A 493 -10.89 -6.11 -18.20
N THR A 494 -11.54 -4.97 -18.43
CA THR A 494 -10.92 -3.79 -19.03
C THR A 494 -10.24 -2.85 -18.03
N LEU A 495 -10.76 -2.76 -16.80
CA LEU A 495 -10.07 -2.03 -15.73
C LEU A 495 -8.63 -2.53 -15.53
N PHE A 496 -8.42 -3.85 -15.55
CA PHE A 496 -7.11 -4.47 -15.33
C PHE A 496 -6.31 -4.77 -16.60
N ALA A 497 -6.76 -4.35 -17.78
CA ALA A 497 -6.08 -4.59 -19.06
C ALA A 497 -4.79 -3.75 -19.31
N TYR A 498 -4.31 -3.02 -18.29
CA TYR A 498 -3.07 -2.22 -18.33
C TYR A 498 -3.00 -1.21 -19.50
N HIS A 499 -4.00 -0.35 -19.63
CA HIS A 499 -4.03 0.75 -20.60
C HIS A 499 -3.90 2.11 -19.88
N SER A 500 -3.26 3.11 -20.49
CA SER A 500 -2.97 4.41 -19.83
C SER A 500 -4.20 5.08 -19.20
N ALA A 501 -5.34 5.08 -19.91
CA ALA A 501 -6.59 5.63 -19.39
C ALA A 501 -7.22 4.77 -18.27
N THR A 502 -7.11 3.44 -18.35
CA THR A 502 -7.67 2.53 -17.33
C THR A 502 -6.82 2.52 -16.07
N GLU A 503 -5.49 2.62 -16.19
CA GLU A 503 -4.55 2.83 -15.09
C GLU A 503 -4.79 4.17 -14.37
N THR A 504 -5.08 5.24 -15.11
CA THR A 504 -5.44 6.54 -14.51
C THR A 504 -6.76 6.44 -13.72
N PHE A 505 -7.77 5.76 -14.26
CA PHE A 505 -9.04 5.50 -13.57
C PHE A 505 -8.86 4.58 -12.34
N LEU A 506 -8.08 3.50 -12.48
CA LEU A 506 -7.74 2.56 -11.41
C LEU A 506 -6.99 3.25 -10.27
N ARG A 507 -6.05 4.15 -10.58
CA ARG A 507 -5.32 4.95 -9.57
C ARG A 507 -6.26 5.89 -8.80
N ARG A 508 -7.19 6.57 -9.48
CA ARG A 508 -8.25 7.38 -8.82
C ARG A 508 -9.13 6.52 -7.91
N LEU A 509 -9.59 5.38 -8.41
CA LEU A 509 -10.42 4.42 -7.67
C LEU A 509 -9.70 3.84 -6.44
N MET A 510 -8.42 3.48 -6.57
CA MET A 510 -7.63 2.99 -5.44
C MET A 510 -7.31 4.11 -4.44
N ALA A 511 -7.04 5.34 -4.91
CA ALA A 511 -6.86 6.50 -4.05
C ALA A 511 -8.11 6.81 -3.20
N LEU A 512 -9.31 6.57 -3.74
CA LEU A 512 -10.56 6.65 -2.98
C LEU A 512 -10.67 5.55 -1.92
N TYR A 513 -10.38 4.29 -2.24
CA TYR A 513 -10.35 3.23 -1.22
C TYR A 513 -9.32 3.51 -0.12
N VAL A 514 -8.11 3.94 -0.51
CA VAL A 514 -7.03 4.28 0.43
C VAL A 514 -7.41 5.47 1.31
N SER A 515 -8.13 6.47 0.78
CA SER A 515 -8.59 7.63 1.58
C SER A 515 -9.88 7.38 2.38
N GLY A 516 -10.74 6.46 1.95
CA GLY A 516 -11.99 6.13 2.63
C GLY A 516 -11.84 5.19 3.84
N HIS A 517 -10.83 4.32 3.82
CA HIS A 517 -10.67 3.26 4.82
C HIS A 517 -9.48 3.46 5.76
N TYR A 518 -9.67 3.08 7.03
CA TYR A 518 -8.67 3.21 8.10
C TYR A 518 -7.39 2.42 7.81
N LYS A 519 -7.52 1.15 7.39
CA LYS A 519 -6.40 0.26 7.06
C LYS A 519 -6.72 -0.46 5.75
N ASN A 520 -5.76 -0.45 4.83
CA ASN A 520 -5.83 -1.16 3.55
C ASN A 520 -4.61 -2.08 3.41
N SER A 521 -4.64 -2.99 2.44
CA SER A 521 -3.50 -3.81 2.04
C SER A 521 -3.45 -3.91 0.52
N PRO A 522 -2.27 -3.96 -0.13
CA PRO A 522 -2.18 -4.21 -1.58
C PRO A 522 -2.81 -5.55 -2.01
N ASN A 523 -2.96 -6.51 -1.10
CA ASN A 523 -3.70 -7.74 -1.38
C ASN A 523 -5.19 -7.48 -1.69
N ASP A 524 -5.76 -6.35 -1.25
CA ASP A 524 -7.12 -5.93 -1.59
C ASP A 524 -7.28 -5.71 -3.12
N LEU A 525 -6.21 -5.29 -3.80
CA LEU A 525 -6.20 -5.07 -5.25
C LEU A 525 -6.29 -6.39 -6.02
N GLN A 526 -5.61 -7.43 -5.53
CA GLN A 526 -5.71 -8.79 -6.09
C GLN A 526 -7.06 -9.43 -5.78
N MET A 527 -7.62 -9.20 -4.60
CA MET A 527 -8.99 -9.63 -4.27
C MET A 527 -10.02 -8.94 -5.19
N LEU A 528 -9.82 -7.65 -5.49
CA LEU A 528 -10.68 -6.87 -6.38
C LEU A 528 -10.62 -7.36 -7.85
N SER A 529 -9.44 -7.79 -8.31
CA SER A 529 -9.23 -8.27 -9.68
C SER A 529 -9.67 -9.71 -9.89
N ASP A 530 -9.28 -10.62 -9.01
CA ASP A 530 -9.34 -12.05 -9.28
C ASP A 530 -10.66 -12.69 -8.78
N ALA A 531 -11.17 -12.25 -7.62
CA ALA A 531 -12.30 -12.90 -6.97
C ALA A 531 -13.61 -12.69 -7.76
N PRO A 532 -14.25 -13.76 -8.30
CA PRO A 532 -15.37 -13.64 -9.24
C PRO A 532 -16.57 -12.91 -8.65
N ALA A 533 -16.91 -13.16 -7.38
CA ALA A 533 -18.07 -12.60 -6.70
C ALA A 533 -18.00 -11.08 -6.42
N HIS A 534 -16.85 -10.42 -6.63
CA HIS A 534 -16.69 -8.99 -6.32
C HIS A 534 -17.08 -8.09 -7.50
N HIS A 535 -17.95 -7.11 -7.25
CA HIS A 535 -18.44 -6.14 -8.24
C HIS A 535 -18.17 -4.71 -7.77
N ILE A 536 -17.96 -3.81 -8.73
CA ILE A 536 -17.56 -2.42 -8.50
C ILE A 536 -18.62 -1.50 -9.11
N PHE A 537 -19.13 -0.60 -8.28
CA PHE A 537 -20.02 0.47 -8.71
C PHE A 537 -19.38 1.83 -8.38
N CYS A 538 -19.34 2.74 -9.35
CA CYS A 538 -18.77 4.06 -9.21
C CYS A 538 -19.84 5.13 -9.42
N LEU A 539 -20.00 6.03 -8.45
CA LEU A 539 -20.79 7.25 -8.59
C LEU A 539 -19.92 8.30 -9.27
N LEU A 540 -20.34 8.72 -10.46
CA LEU A 540 -19.62 9.70 -11.27
C LEU A 540 -20.37 11.03 -11.27
N ALA A 541 -19.62 12.12 -11.38
CA ALA A 541 -20.18 13.40 -11.80
C ALA A 541 -20.82 13.26 -13.21
N PRO A 542 -21.84 14.07 -13.55
CA PRO A 542 -22.34 14.13 -14.92
C PRO A 542 -21.18 14.48 -15.87
N TYR A 543 -20.94 13.61 -16.86
CA TYR A 543 -19.85 13.77 -17.83
C TYR A 543 -20.34 13.40 -19.24
N GLU A 544 -19.81 14.10 -20.24
CA GLU A 544 -20.11 13.86 -21.65
C GLU A 544 -19.14 12.83 -22.21
N LYS A 545 -19.68 11.80 -22.89
CA LYS A 545 -18.89 10.67 -23.44
C LYS A 545 -17.85 11.12 -24.48
N GLU A 546 -18.12 12.22 -25.18
CA GLU A 546 -17.30 12.75 -26.28
C GLU A 546 -16.09 13.57 -25.79
N SER A 547 -16.09 14.01 -24.53
CA SER A 547 -15.05 14.88 -23.96
C SER A 547 -13.65 14.25 -23.90
N GLY A 548 -13.51 12.92 -24.10
CA GLY A 548 -12.24 12.19 -24.05
C GLY A 548 -11.55 12.15 -22.68
N HIS A 549 -12.04 12.91 -21.69
CA HIS A 549 -11.48 12.98 -20.35
C HIS A 549 -11.94 11.80 -19.48
N VAL A 550 -11.02 11.24 -18.69
CA VAL A 550 -11.36 10.24 -17.67
C VAL A 550 -12.25 10.92 -16.62
N PRO A 551 -13.47 10.40 -16.33
CA PRO A 551 -14.38 11.04 -15.39
C PRO A 551 -13.84 11.03 -13.95
N GLU A 552 -14.27 12.01 -13.16
CA GLU A 552 -14.01 12.03 -11.72
C GLU A 552 -14.93 11.05 -11.00
N VAL A 553 -14.34 10.30 -10.06
CA VAL A 553 -15.06 9.31 -9.24
C VAL A 553 -15.34 9.94 -7.88
N LEU A 554 -16.62 10.13 -7.54
CA LEU A 554 -17.03 10.81 -6.31
C LEU A 554 -17.18 9.83 -5.14
N CYS A 555 -17.72 8.65 -5.43
CA CYS A 555 -17.91 7.56 -4.49
C CYS A 555 -17.73 6.20 -5.18
N VAL A 556 -17.10 5.25 -4.51
CA VAL A 556 -16.99 3.85 -4.97
C VAL A 556 -17.68 2.93 -3.97
N VAL A 557 -18.43 1.96 -4.47
CA VAL A 557 -19.06 0.88 -3.69
C VAL A 557 -18.56 -0.47 -4.20
N GLN A 558 -17.96 -1.24 -3.30
CA GLN A 558 -17.56 -2.63 -3.54
C GLN A 558 -18.64 -3.56 -3.00
N VAL A 559 -19.22 -4.36 -3.88
CA VAL A 559 -20.19 -5.40 -3.56
C VAL A 559 -19.53 -6.77 -3.72
N CYS A 560 -19.91 -7.75 -2.90
CA CYS A 560 -19.54 -9.15 -3.03
C CYS A 560 -20.83 -9.98 -2.94
N PHE A 561 -21.10 -10.84 -3.93
CA PHE A 561 -22.24 -11.75 -3.86
C PHE A 561 -21.92 -12.94 -2.97
N GLU A 562 -22.86 -13.28 -2.08
CA GLU A 562 -22.71 -14.33 -1.07
C GLU A 562 -23.94 -15.23 -1.01
N GLY A 563 -23.73 -16.48 -0.57
CA GLY A 563 -24.80 -17.43 -0.34
C GLY A 563 -25.11 -18.32 -1.55
N SER A 564 -26.35 -18.80 -1.64
CA SER A 564 -26.74 -19.96 -2.47
C SER A 564 -26.00 -21.26 -2.09
N ILE A 565 -25.63 -21.41 -0.82
CA ILE A 565 -24.89 -22.57 -0.31
C ILE A 565 -25.85 -23.75 -0.11
N THR A 566 -25.41 -24.98 -0.40
CA THR A 566 -26.23 -26.18 -0.17
C THR A 566 -26.42 -26.44 1.33
N ARG A 567 -27.67 -26.74 1.73
CA ARG A 567 -28.05 -27.00 3.14
C ARG A 567 -27.17 -28.07 3.81
N ASP A 568 -26.88 -29.15 3.09
CA ASP A 568 -25.97 -30.22 3.51
C ASP A 568 -24.58 -29.70 3.89
N MET A 569 -24.01 -28.79 3.08
CA MET A 569 -22.69 -28.24 3.36
C MET A 569 -22.73 -27.33 4.59
N VAL A 570 -23.78 -26.52 4.75
CA VAL A 570 -23.98 -25.71 5.96
C VAL A 570 -24.02 -26.60 7.21
N GLN A 571 -24.78 -27.69 7.19
CA GLN A 571 -24.85 -28.64 8.31
C GLN A 571 -23.51 -29.37 8.57
N ARG A 572 -22.78 -29.77 7.54
CA ARG A 572 -21.44 -30.39 7.66
C ARG A 572 -20.39 -29.43 8.21
N SER A 573 -20.45 -28.15 7.85
CA SER A 573 -19.53 -27.12 8.34
C SER A 573 -19.86 -26.71 9.78
N LEU A 574 -21.16 -26.56 10.12
CA LEU A 574 -21.62 -26.33 11.49
C LEU A 574 -21.18 -27.45 12.45
N SER A 575 -21.40 -28.71 12.08
CA SER A 575 -20.99 -29.87 12.90
C SER A 575 -19.48 -30.03 13.06
N ARG A 576 -18.67 -29.50 12.12
CA ARG A 576 -17.19 -29.48 12.21
C ARG A 576 -16.65 -28.20 12.87
N GLY A 577 -17.48 -27.19 13.12
CA GLY A 577 -17.06 -25.86 13.58
C GLY A 577 -16.15 -25.11 12.58
N LEU A 578 -16.08 -25.57 11.32
CA LEU A 578 -15.22 -25.01 10.29
C LEU A 578 -15.91 -23.86 9.58
N ARG A 579 -15.22 -22.73 9.47
CA ARG A 579 -15.62 -21.60 8.60
C ARG A 579 -14.78 -21.68 7.31
N PRO A 580 -15.34 -22.08 6.16
CA PRO A 580 -14.63 -21.91 4.90
C PRO A 580 -14.48 -20.41 4.56
N SER A 581 -13.56 -20.10 3.65
CA SER A 581 -13.27 -18.73 3.24
C SER A 581 -14.27 -18.25 2.18
N GLY A 582 -14.50 -16.94 2.09
CA GLY A 582 -15.46 -16.34 1.16
C GLY A 582 -16.66 -15.70 1.88
N ASP A 583 -17.75 -16.47 2.00
CA ASP A 583 -19.10 -16.04 2.43
C ASP A 583 -19.21 -15.61 3.90
N LEU A 584 -18.92 -14.34 4.22
CA LEU A 584 -18.85 -13.91 5.62
C LEU A 584 -20.23 -13.90 6.31
N ILE A 585 -21.26 -13.38 5.63
CA ILE A 585 -22.59 -13.19 6.24
C ILE A 585 -23.32 -14.53 6.41
N PRO A 586 -23.43 -15.41 5.38
CA PRO A 586 -24.03 -16.73 5.53
C PRO A 586 -23.44 -17.55 6.67
N TRP A 587 -22.10 -17.64 6.78
CA TRP A 587 -21.45 -18.43 7.83
C TRP A 587 -21.61 -17.81 9.22
N THR A 588 -21.57 -16.48 9.34
CA THR A 588 -21.74 -15.81 10.64
C THR A 588 -23.17 -15.99 11.17
N ILE A 589 -24.18 -15.77 10.33
CA ILE A 589 -25.59 -15.91 10.74
C ILE A 589 -25.92 -17.38 11.01
N SER A 590 -25.57 -18.30 10.10
CA SER A 590 -25.84 -19.74 10.29
C SER A 590 -25.19 -20.29 11.56
N GLN A 591 -24.00 -19.79 11.96
CA GLN A 591 -23.35 -20.21 13.19
C GLN A 591 -23.98 -19.61 14.46
N GLN A 592 -24.35 -18.32 14.45
CA GLN A 592 -24.91 -17.67 15.64
C GLN A 592 -26.35 -18.09 15.93
N PHE A 593 -27.16 -18.34 14.89
CA PHE A 593 -28.56 -18.76 15.01
C PHE A 593 -28.76 -20.27 14.83
N CYS A 594 -27.68 -21.02 14.57
CA CYS A 594 -27.68 -22.46 14.30
C CYS A 594 -28.65 -22.92 13.18
N SER A 595 -29.04 -22.02 12.28
CA SER A 595 -30.01 -22.27 11.21
C SER A 595 -29.31 -22.49 9.86
N GLY A 596 -29.77 -23.48 9.09
CA GLY A 596 -29.25 -23.75 7.74
C GLY A 596 -29.92 -22.91 6.65
N ASP A 597 -31.13 -22.41 6.91
CA ASP A 597 -32.01 -21.83 5.89
C ASP A 597 -31.55 -20.44 5.43
N PHE A 598 -30.76 -19.72 6.25
CA PHE A 598 -30.17 -18.45 5.81
C PHE A 598 -29.05 -18.66 4.78
N GLY A 599 -28.25 -19.73 4.92
CA GLY A 599 -27.14 -20.01 4.00
C GLY A 599 -27.57 -20.35 2.57
N THR A 600 -28.80 -20.83 2.40
CA THR A 600 -29.37 -21.11 1.07
C THR A 600 -29.82 -19.85 0.32
N LEU A 601 -30.02 -18.72 1.02
CA LEU A 601 -30.43 -17.46 0.39
C LEU A 601 -29.26 -16.85 -0.39
N SER A 602 -29.54 -16.36 -1.59
CA SER A 602 -28.63 -15.46 -2.34
C SER A 602 -28.74 -14.04 -1.79
N GLY A 603 -27.62 -13.37 -1.56
CA GLY A 603 -27.59 -11.96 -1.17
C GLY A 603 -26.28 -11.27 -1.55
N ALA A 604 -26.18 -10.00 -1.21
CA ALA A 604 -25.00 -9.18 -1.47
C ALA A 604 -24.45 -8.59 -0.17
N ARG A 605 -23.13 -8.64 0.00
CA ARG A 605 -22.39 -7.90 1.02
C ARG A 605 -21.75 -6.67 0.40
N ILE A 606 -22.06 -5.48 0.92
CA ILE A 606 -21.23 -4.29 0.67
C ILE A 606 -19.97 -4.46 1.52
N VAL A 607 -18.85 -4.68 0.84
CA VAL A 607 -17.53 -4.90 1.47
C VAL A 607 -16.88 -3.57 1.81
N ARG A 608 -17.00 -2.58 0.91
CA ARG A 608 -16.39 -1.25 1.04
C ARG A 608 -17.29 -0.18 0.43
N ILE A 609 -17.32 0.98 1.07
CA ILE A 609 -17.88 2.21 0.51
C ILE A 609 -16.88 3.34 0.81
N ALA A 610 -16.46 4.04 -0.24
CA ALA A 610 -15.43 5.06 -0.16
C ALA A 610 -15.90 6.33 -0.89
N THR A 611 -16.22 7.38 -0.14
CA THR A 611 -16.45 8.74 -0.64
C THR A 611 -15.17 9.55 -0.55
N HIS A 612 -14.91 10.41 -1.55
CA HIS A 612 -13.81 11.39 -1.50
C HIS A 612 -13.78 12.13 -0.15
N PRO A 613 -12.59 12.35 0.47
CA PRO A 613 -12.49 12.98 1.79
C PRO A 613 -13.16 14.35 1.87
N ASP A 614 -12.99 15.18 0.85
CA ASP A 614 -13.51 16.55 0.83
C ASP A 614 -15.02 16.60 0.56
N TYR A 615 -15.60 15.51 0.05
CA TYR A 615 -17.04 15.39 -0.24
C TYR A 615 -17.79 14.65 0.90
N GLN A 616 -17.12 14.40 2.02
CA GLN A 616 -17.74 13.81 3.21
C GLN A 616 -18.83 14.75 3.75
N SER A 617 -19.93 14.18 4.24
CA SER A 617 -21.15 14.88 4.69
C SER A 617 -22.06 15.50 3.62
N MET A 618 -21.66 15.59 2.34
CA MET A 618 -22.53 16.10 1.25
C MET A 618 -23.60 15.10 0.76
N GLY A 619 -23.57 13.84 1.24
CA GLY A 619 -24.63 12.85 0.99
C GLY A 619 -24.41 11.91 -0.20
N TYR A 620 -23.34 12.06 -0.98
CA TYR A 620 -23.02 11.18 -2.13
C TYR A 620 -23.04 9.67 -1.80
N GLY A 621 -22.51 9.26 -0.65
CA GLY A 621 -22.59 7.86 -0.21
C GLY A 621 -24.02 7.36 0.02
N GLY A 622 -24.92 8.22 0.50
CA GLY A 622 -26.35 7.90 0.65
C GLY A 622 -27.08 7.83 -0.70
N ARG A 623 -26.70 8.68 -1.66
CA ARG A 623 -27.19 8.60 -3.06
C ARG A 623 -26.75 7.29 -3.72
N ALA A 624 -25.48 6.91 -3.57
CA ALA A 624 -24.95 5.66 -4.13
C ALA A 624 -25.67 4.42 -3.59
N LEU A 625 -25.95 4.36 -2.28
CA LEU A 625 -26.73 3.26 -1.68
C LEU A 625 -28.17 3.22 -2.22
N LYS A 626 -28.87 4.36 -2.29
CA LYS A 626 -30.23 4.42 -2.85
C LYS A 626 -30.30 3.92 -4.29
N LEU A 627 -29.38 4.36 -5.15
CA LEU A 627 -29.33 3.91 -6.56
C LEU A 627 -29.04 2.41 -6.67
N LEU A 628 -28.22 1.87 -5.77
CA LEU A 628 -27.87 0.45 -5.71
C LEU A 628 -29.05 -0.41 -5.20
N GLU A 629 -29.81 0.07 -4.22
CA GLU A 629 -31.06 -0.56 -3.75
C GLU A 629 -32.14 -0.52 -4.85
N GLN A 630 -32.28 0.59 -5.58
CA GLN A 630 -33.16 0.72 -6.74
C GLN A 630 -32.78 -0.22 -7.88
N TYR A 631 -31.48 -0.43 -8.11
CA TYR A 631 -30.97 -1.38 -9.09
C TYR A 631 -31.34 -2.83 -8.73
N PHE A 632 -30.99 -3.30 -7.53
CA PHE A 632 -31.25 -4.68 -7.11
C PHE A 632 -32.73 -4.99 -6.84
N SER A 633 -33.56 -3.98 -6.58
CA SER A 633 -35.03 -4.13 -6.53
C SER A 633 -35.72 -4.05 -7.90
N GLY A 634 -34.98 -3.81 -8.99
CA GLY A 634 -35.52 -3.75 -10.35
C GLY A 634 -36.34 -2.50 -10.66
N GLN A 635 -36.17 -1.40 -9.90
CA GLN A 635 -36.88 -0.13 -10.15
C GLN A 635 -36.29 0.65 -11.34
N ILE A 636 -35.06 0.35 -11.74
CA ILE A 636 -34.42 0.95 -12.92
C ILE A 636 -34.76 0.07 -14.13
N PRO A 637 -35.53 0.58 -15.12
CA PRO A 637 -35.87 -0.20 -16.31
C PRO A 637 -34.63 -0.43 -17.19
N LEU A 638 -34.58 -1.59 -17.84
CA LEU A 638 -33.55 -1.91 -18.83
C LEU A 638 -33.83 -1.13 -20.13
N GLU A 639 -32.77 -0.60 -20.75
CA GLU A 639 -32.85 0.06 -22.06
C GLU A 639 -33.35 -0.87 -23.18
N LYS A 640 -33.31 -2.20 -22.96
CA LYS A 640 -33.88 -3.22 -23.87
C LYS A 640 -35.40 -3.36 -23.76
N ASP A 641 -35.98 -2.98 -22.63
CA ASP A 641 -37.42 -3.10 -22.35
C ASP A 641 -38.18 -1.80 -22.69
N LEU A 642 -37.46 -0.71 -22.93
CA LEU A 642 -38.01 0.53 -23.46
C LEU A 642 -38.35 0.35 -24.96
N PRO A 643 -39.57 0.70 -25.42
CA PRO A 643 -39.88 0.68 -26.84
C PRO A 643 -38.96 1.68 -27.56
N LYS A 644 -38.20 1.20 -28.54
CA LYS A 644 -37.31 2.04 -29.35
C LYS A 644 -38.10 3.23 -29.90
N ARG A 645 -37.81 4.44 -29.40
CA ARG A 645 -38.27 5.66 -30.06
C ARG A 645 -37.70 5.66 -31.46
N LYS A 646 -38.57 5.76 -32.47
CA LYS A 646 -38.15 6.08 -33.83
C LYS A 646 -37.56 7.48 -33.78
N GLU A 647 -36.25 7.61 -33.97
CA GLU A 647 -35.64 8.91 -34.15
C GLU A 647 -36.08 9.46 -35.50
N GLU A 648 -36.72 10.63 -35.47
CA GLU A 648 -37.16 11.35 -36.65
C GLU A 648 -35.91 11.87 -37.37
N GLN A 649 -35.66 11.41 -38.59
CA GLN A 649 -34.57 11.91 -39.41
C GLN A 649 -34.86 13.37 -39.80
N SER A 650 -34.08 14.29 -39.23
CA SER A 650 -34.10 15.69 -39.61
C SER A 650 -33.67 15.86 -41.07
N THR A 651 -34.59 16.33 -41.90
CA THR A 651 -34.33 16.70 -43.30
C THR A 651 -33.40 17.90 -43.38
N GLU A 652 -32.16 17.70 -43.83
CA GLU A 652 -31.38 18.80 -44.43
C GLU A 652 -31.66 18.86 -45.92
N GLN A 653 -32.07 20.04 -46.38
CA GLN A 653 -32.37 20.33 -47.78
C GLN A 653 -31.08 20.68 -48.52
N VAL A 654 -30.76 19.96 -49.59
CA VAL A 654 -29.85 20.44 -50.64
C VAL A 654 -30.59 20.42 -51.98
N VAL A 655 -30.63 21.57 -52.63
CA VAL A 655 -31.39 21.84 -53.86
C VAL A 655 -30.70 21.21 -55.09
N PRO A 656 -31.43 20.69 -56.09
CA PRO A 656 -30.87 19.78 -57.08
C PRO A 656 -30.50 20.41 -58.45
N GLY A 657 -29.71 19.66 -59.22
CA GLY A 657 -29.53 19.77 -60.67
C GLY A 657 -28.78 18.50 -61.14
N ALA A 658 -29.45 17.55 -61.80
CA ALA A 658 -29.70 17.50 -63.25
C ALA A 658 -28.43 16.98 -64.01
N ASP A 659 -28.45 15.96 -64.86
CA ASP A 659 -29.48 15.01 -65.34
C ASP A 659 -28.77 13.67 -65.70
N GLY A 660 -29.42 12.51 -65.84
CA GLY A 660 -30.85 12.24 -65.70
C GLY A 660 -31.21 10.76 -65.91
N SER A 661 -32.52 10.49 -65.85
CA SER A 661 -33.32 9.57 -66.69
C SER A 661 -32.71 8.28 -67.27
N ASP A 662 -33.39 7.12 -67.23
CA ASP A 662 -34.76 6.85 -66.75
C ASP A 662 -34.99 5.34 -66.51
N GLN A 663 -35.97 5.03 -65.63
CA GLN A 663 -37.07 4.02 -65.72
C GLN A 663 -36.81 2.66 -66.45
N GLU A 664 -37.30 1.49 -66.04
CA GLU A 664 -38.20 0.97 -64.98
C GLU A 664 -37.98 -0.59 -64.94
N GLN A 665 -38.55 -1.47 -64.10
CA GLN A 665 -39.66 -1.45 -63.13
C GLN A 665 -39.46 -2.58 -62.07
N ASN A 666 -40.42 -2.77 -61.15
CA ASN A 666 -41.05 -4.01 -60.59
C ASN A 666 -40.37 -5.40 -60.80
N ASP A 667 -40.52 -6.43 -59.94
CA ASP A 667 -41.27 -6.60 -58.67
C ASP A 667 -40.74 -7.85 -57.92
N SER A 668 -40.94 -7.87 -56.60
CA SER A 668 -41.16 -9.02 -55.66
C SER A 668 -40.68 -10.47 -55.91
N ASP A 669 -40.53 -11.19 -54.79
CA ASP A 669 -40.69 -12.66 -54.62
C ASP A 669 -39.54 -13.58 -55.15
N ILE A 670 -39.20 -14.76 -54.58
CA ILE A 670 -39.78 -15.54 -53.46
C ILE A 670 -38.74 -16.54 -52.84
N ASP A 671 -38.99 -16.99 -51.60
CA ASP A 671 -38.51 -18.20 -50.89
C ASP A 671 -37.04 -18.51 -50.48
N GLN A 672 -36.96 -19.13 -49.28
CA GLN A 672 -35.86 -19.90 -48.67
C GLN A 672 -36.01 -21.41 -49.02
N PRO A 673 -35.33 -22.38 -48.35
CA PRO A 673 -33.96 -22.50 -47.82
C PRO A 673 -33.22 -23.70 -48.48
N ILE A 674 -32.08 -24.15 -47.95
CA ILE A 674 -31.73 -25.59 -47.73
C ILE A 674 -30.45 -25.73 -46.88
N GLU A 675 -30.36 -26.83 -46.13
CA GLU A 675 -29.32 -27.13 -45.13
C GLU A 675 -28.15 -27.97 -45.69
N ALA A 676 -27.05 -27.98 -44.92
CA ALA A 676 -26.11 -29.08 -44.66
C ALA A 676 -25.50 -29.90 -45.83
N GLU A 677 -24.16 -29.91 -45.90
CA GLU A 677 -23.38 -31.04 -46.45
C GLU A 677 -22.19 -31.44 -45.54
N LEU A 678 -21.72 -32.67 -45.74
CA LEU A 678 -20.92 -33.47 -44.82
C LEU A 678 -19.41 -33.52 -45.15
N GLU A 679 -18.69 -34.18 -44.25
CA GLU A 679 -17.29 -34.60 -44.37
C GLU A 679 -16.93 -35.24 -45.72
N ASN A 680 -15.70 -35.01 -46.20
CA ASN A 680 -14.73 -36.11 -46.39
C ASN A 680 -13.29 -35.59 -46.66
N GLY A 681 -12.30 -36.36 -46.21
CA GLY A 681 -10.89 -35.93 -46.19
C GLY A 681 -10.11 -36.13 -47.49
N PHE A 682 -8.97 -35.46 -47.61
CA PHE A 682 -7.99 -35.70 -48.68
C PHE A 682 -6.56 -35.89 -48.18
N ALA A 683 -5.80 -36.71 -48.92
CA ALA A 683 -4.60 -37.38 -48.44
C ALA A 683 -3.32 -36.53 -48.44
N LYS A 684 -2.42 -36.87 -47.50
CA LYS A 684 -1.03 -36.39 -47.43
C LYS A 684 -0.27 -36.58 -48.76
N LYS A 685 0.20 -35.49 -49.37
CA LYS A 685 1.40 -35.53 -50.22
C LYS A 685 2.61 -35.04 -49.42
N ARG A 686 3.43 -36.00 -48.95
CA ARG A 686 4.76 -35.71 -48.40
C ARG A 686 5.65 -35.13 -49.51
N LYS A 687 6.16 -33.91 -49.34
CA LYS A 687 7.42 -33.49 -49.96
C LYS A 687 8.49 -33.56 -48.88
N LEU A 688 9.56 -34.29 -49.16
CA LEU A 688 10.78 -34.22 -48.36
C LEU A 688 11.47 -32.88 -48.68
N LYS A 689 11.74 -32.11 -47.64
CA LYS A 689 12.88 -31.19 -47.59
C LYS A 689 13.68 -31.57 -46.35
N GLU A 690 15.00 -31.62 -46.53
CA GLU A 690 15.97 -31.74 -45.46
C GLU A 690 16.22 -30.32 -44.95
N ASP A 691 15.56 -29.94 -43.87
CA ASP A 691 15.82 -28.69 -43.18
C ASP A 691 16.37 -29.01 -41.78
N GLN A 692 17.63 -28.64 -41.55
CA GLN A 692 18.24 -28.61 -40.22
C GLN A 692 17.71 -27.38 -39.48
N GLU A 693 16.46 -27.43 -39.04
CA GLU A 693 15.92 -26.44 -38.12
C GLU A 693 16.03 -26.99 -36.69
N GLU A 694 16.85 -26.34 -35.87
CA GLU A 694 16.71 -26.47 -34.42
C GLU A 694 15.28 -26.03 -34.06
N GLU A 695 14.54 -26.84 -33.29
CA GLU A 695 13.20 -26.47 -32.82
C GLU A 695 13.30 -25.23 -31.92
N GLU A 696 13.15 -24.03 -32.50
CA GLU A 696 13.00 -22.79 -31.73
C GLU A 696 11.72 -22.89 -30.91
N ALA A 697 11.89 -23.10 -29.60
CA ALA A 697 10.80 -23.21 -28.65
C ALA A 697 9.80 -22.03 -28.82
N PRO A 698 8.49 -22.27 -28.81
CA PRO A 698 7.46 -21.27 -29.18
C PRO A 698 7.57 -19.95 -28.41
N ILE A 699 8.07 -20.00 -27.17
CA ILE A 699 8.38 -18.86 -26.29
C ILE A 699 9.31 -17.83 -26.96
N LEU A 700 10.21 -18.26 -27.86
CA LEU A 700 11.16 -17.40 -28.57
C LEU A 700 10.53 -16.59 -29.71
N THR A 701 9.33 -16.96 -30.17
CA THR A 701 8.61 -16.29 -31.27
C THR A 701 7.33 -15.57 -30.81
N GLU A 702 6.77 -15.92 -29.65
CA GLU A 702 5.59 -15.25 -29.07
C GLU A 702 5.84 -13.74 -28.83
N LYS A 703 5.10 -12.89 -29.55
CA LYS A 703 4.96 -11.47 -29.23
C LYS A 703 3.76 -11.26 -28.29
N PHE A 704 4.01 -10.76 -27.10
CA PHE A 704 2.94 -10.40 -26.16
C PHE A 704 2.19 -9.16 -26.70
N LEU A 705 1.05 -9.39 -27.33
CA LEU A 705 0.11 -8.34 -27.73
C LEU A 705 -1.00 -8.28 -26.68
N ALA A 706 -1.19 -7.10 -26.09
CA ALA A 706 -2.40 -6.81 -25.32
C ALA A 706 -3.63 -7.10 -26.18
N LYS A 707 -4.72 -7.57 -25.55
CA LYS A 707 -6.01 -7.82 -26.23
C LYS A 707 -6.38 -6.58 -27.05
N LYS A 708 -6.67 -6.74 -28.35
CA LYS A 708 -6.99 -5.62 -29.24
C LYS A 708 -8.16 -4.83 -28.65
N THR A 709 -8.06 -3.50 -28.62
CA THR A 709 -9.06 -2.62 -27.99
C THR A 709 -10.48 -2.86 -28.50
N GLU A 710 -10.63 -3.22 -29.78
CA GLU A 710 -11.90 -3.57 -30.44
C GLU A 710 -12.59 -4.82 -29.87
N SER A 711 -11.82 -5.74 -29.26
CA SER A 711 -12.34 -6.98 -28.66
C SER A 711 -12.74 -6.83 -27.19
N LEU A 712 -12.52 -5.66 -26.60
CA LEU A 712 -12.71 -5.41 -25.18
C LEU A 712 -14.04 -4.66 -24.92
N PRO A 713 -14.86 -5.09 -23.94
CA PRO A 713 -16.10 -4.39 -23.59
C PRO A 713 -15.81 -3.00 -22.98
N PRO A 714 -16.77 -2.05 -22.99
CA PRO A 714 -16.56 -0.73 -22.40
C PRO A 714 -16.20 -0.81 -20.91
N LEU A 715 -15.33 0.09 -20.44
CA LEU A 715 -14.91 0.19 -19.04
C LEU A 715 -16.08 0.50 -18.10
N LEU A 716 -16.98 1.37 -18.54
CA LEU A 716 -18.15 1.83 -17.80
C LEU A 716 -19.40 1.42 -18.56
N SER A 717 -20.34 0.83 -17.83
CA SER A 717 -21.68 0.50 -18.32
C SER A 717 -22.71 1.14 -17.40
N ARG A 718 -23.85 1.55 -17.99
CA ARG A 718 -24.97 2.10 -17.22
C ARG A 718 -25.73 0.97 -16.53
N LEU A 719 -26.38 1.28 -15.41
CA LEU A 719 -27.28 0.35 -14.74
C LEU A 719 -28.48 -0.04 -15.61
N SER A 720 -28.90 0.81 -16.55
CA SER A 720 -29.93 0.52 -17.55
C SER A 720 -29.49 -0.48 -18.64
N GLU A 721 -28.18 -0.68 -18.83
CA GLU A 721 -27.65 -1.59 -19.87
C GLU A 721 -27.50 -3.04 -19.35
N ARG A 722 -27.39 -3.23 -18.02
CA ARG A 722 -27.05 -4.50 -17.36
C ARG A 722 -28.19 -5.00 -16.44
N PRO A 723 -28.73 -6.23 -16.64
CA PRO A 723 -29.73 -6.79 -15.73
C PRO A 723 -29.13 -7.07 -14.34
N ALA A 724 -29.87 -6.75 -13.29
CA ALA A 724 -29.48 -7.00 -11.91
C ALA A 724 -29.65 -8.47 -11.51
N GLU A 725 -28.76 -8.97 -10.65
CA GLU A 725 -28.93 -10.27 -9.99
C GLU A 725 -30.13 -10.24 -9.02
N LYS A 726 -30.84 -11.38 -8.90
CA LYS A 726 -31.91 -11.53 -7.90
C LYS A 726 -31.31 -11.80 -6.52
N LEU A 727 -31.53 -10.87 -5.58
CA LEU A 727 -31.02 -10.92 -4.22
C LEU A 727 -32.16 -10.92 -3.19
N HIS A 728 -31.98 -11.65 -2.09
CA HIS A 728 -32.93 -11.68 -0.96
C HIS A 728 -32.55 -10.69 0.14
N TYR A 729 -31.25 -10.38 0.29
CA TYR A 729 -30.74 -9.45 1.30
C TYR A 729 -29.55 -8.64 0.79
N LEU A 730 -29.39 -7.46 1.38
CA LEU A 730 -28.22 -6.59 1.22
C LEU A 730 -27.63 -6.33 2.61
N GLY A 731 -26.41 -6.80 2.83
CA GLY A 731 -25.72 -6.79 4.13
C GLY A 731 -24.45 -5.95 4.13
N VAL A 732 -24.01 -5.54 5.32
CA VAL A 732 -22.80 -4.74 5.53
C VAL A 732 -21.98 -5.34 6.67
N ALA A 733 -20.65 -5.29 6.56
CA ALA A 733 -19.74 -5.70 7.63
C ALA A 733 -18.66 -4.61 7.83
N PHE A 734 -18.66 -3.97 9.00
CA PHE A 734 -17.78 -2.84 9.29
C PHE A 734 -17.37 -2.77 10.76
N GLY A 735 -16.26 -2.10 11.06
CA GLY A 735 -15.85 -1.81 12.44
C GLY A 735 -16.77 -0.79 13.09
N ALA A 736 -17.41 -1.15 14.19
CA ALA A 736 -18.44 -0.33 14.84
C ALA A 736 -17.88 1.00 15.36
N THR A 737 -18.21 2.10 14.69
CA THR A 737 -17.92 3.48 15.14
C THR A 737 -19.21 4.31 15.18
N PRO A 738 -19.33 5.31 16.08
CA PRO A 738 -20.54 6.13 16.20
C PRO A 738 -20.93 6.86 14.91
N SER A 739 -19.96 7.25 14.08
CA SER A 739 -20.22 7.88 12.77
C SER A 739 -20.80 6.89 11.76
N LEU A 740 -20.19 5.70 11.62
CA LEU A 740 -20.69 4.68 10.69
C LEU A 740 -22.04 4.11 11.11
N ILE A 741 -22.28 3.89 12.42
CA ILE A 741 -23.59 3.44 12.91
C ILE A 741 -24.69 4.46 12.57
N ARG A 742 -24.43 5.76 12.70
CA ARG A 742 -25.37 6.82 12.29
C ARG A 742 -25.58 6.83 10.77
N PHE A 743 -24.54 6.61 9.98
CA PHE A 743 -24.63 6.52 8.52
C PHE A 743 -25.54 5.36 8.08
N TRP A 744 -25.27 4.14 8.55
CA TRP A 744 -26.06 2.96 8.20
C TRP A 744 -27.50 3.03 8.73
N LYS A 745 -27.73 3.62 9.91
CA LYS A 745 -29.08 3.89 10.42
C LYS A 745 -29.87 4.88 9.54
N ARG A 746 -29.22 5.88 8.95
CA ARG A 746 -29.84 6.80 7.97
C ARG A 746 -30.16 6.10 6.64
N ALA A 747 -29.40 5.07 6.29
CA ALA A 747 -29.65 4.20 5.14
C ALA A 747 -30.60 3.02 5.47
N ALA A 748 -31.32 3.06 6.60
CA ALA A 748 -32.29 2.05 7.03
C ALA A 748 -31.76 0.61 7.29
N TYR A 749 -30.44 0.42 7.44
CA TYR A 749 -29.87 -0.89 7.78
C TYR A 749 -30.12 -1.26 9.25
N ILE A 750 -30.41 -2.53 9.49
CA ILE A 750 -30.69 -3.09 10.82
C ILE A 750 -29.44 -3.83 11.36
N PRO A 751 -28.97 -3.54 12.59
CA PRO A 751 -27.86 -4.29 13.19
C PRO A 751 -28.33 -5.67 13.67
N VAL A 752 -27.75 -6.74 13.14
CA VAL A 752 -28.10 -8.13 13.48
C VAL A 752 -27.13 -8.76 14.49
N TYR A 753 -25.83 -8.51 14.34
CA TYR A 753 -24.78 -9.13 15.16
C TYR A 753 -23.63 -8.15 15.41
N LEU A 754 -23.15 -8.09 16.65
CA LEU A 754 -21.95 -7.35 17.04
C LEU A 754 -20.99 -8.31 17.74
N ARG A 755 -19.82 -8.54 17.14
CA ARG A 755 -18.78 -9.39 17.75
C ARG A 755 -18.17 -8.68 18.96
N GLN A 756 -18.33 -9.28 20.14
CA GLN A 756 -17.49 -8.98 21.29
C GLN A 756 -16.20 -9.79 21.15
N SER A 757 -15.07 -9.11 21.01
CA SER A 757 -13.75 -9.73 21.20
C SER A 757 -13.39 -9.62 22.67
N VAL A 758 -13.47 -10.75 23.38
CA VAL A 758 -12.86 -10.96 24.70
C VAL A 758 -11.36 -11.11 24.53
#